data_AF-A0A3M2CI52-F1
#
_entry.id   AF-A0A3M2CI52-F1
#
_cell.length_a   1.000
_cell.length_b   1.000
_cell.length_c   1.000
_cell.angle_alpha   90.00
_cell.angle_beta   90.00
_cell.angle_gamma   90.00
#
_symmetry.space_group_name_H-M   'P 1'
#
loop_
_entity.id
_entity.type
_entity.pdbx_description
1 polymer ?
#
loop_
_entity_poly.entity_id
_entity_poly.type
_entity_poly.pdbx_seq_one_letter_code
_entity_poly.pdbx_strand_id
1 'polypeptide(L)'
;MSEMTPTRHDIMDRLAPYLLGVEKPGRYVGGELNTVVKPDDEVAVRVALAFPDVYEVGMSYHGFQILYELVNAVAEFQAERVYTPAPDFEAVLREHAIPLYTLETKRPLRETDVLAFSLPHELNYTNILTMLELGEVPVFSHDRTASDPIVIAGGHGAFNPEVLADFVDAFVIGDGEWALLQILETVKAWRKGQSPTGERQLVRYRGDGTRARRRAVPTFDSDEALNRRSWLREGAVSREDLLLSLAQIPGVYVPRFYECRYRPDGTLEKIVPTHPEVPAVVTKTNFDLRTHWGSVRPVVPLMRVVHDRFAIEIKRGCMTGCRFCQAGMITRPLRERSPQQILEIAREGIRNTGYEEISLLSLSSADYSQIIPLTRLLRAEFAQRGISLSLPSLRINAFDVELADEIGSVRKSGFTFAPEAGTERLRRVINKVVDEERFERTIEEVLKRGWRTLKFYFMCGLPTETQEDLDGIIRITEKAIELGKRYAGRNFQLNVSISPFVPKPQTPFQWHAQPTIEELERIYAYVESRLNKRYASLKKHNVYQSVIEGVLSRADRRVCSALYRAWQLGCRFDNWDESFRYDLWMQAFAETGIDPHWYACRERSRDEVLPWDHISASLGKDFLWKEKERSERAAVTTDCSTTKCAGCEACDFKEVKNILSAKEDGLVEELRREQKRKPEVPSPVSRIRFTYARRGALRYISHLDFARAVTLVLRRTELPLAYSHGFNPQARVQFAPPLPLGFLGEQELVDVWFTEPLLAEVALEAVRRIPLDGLEWLEASTVPLSAPALGADVVAADYRVAVGTDLIPPKLAERRIRDFLAAESWPIEIRKKDGTRRRDLKRSVQAIEWSATGSEVVFSVRMSFADNEHVNPVVALGHVLGLDLSARTHAARITLHLRSKPAPLLTA
;
A
#
# COMPACT_ATOMS: atom_id res chain seq x y z
N MET A 1 -28.35 -18.43 -25.58
CA MET A 1 -28.53 -18.34 -24.11
C MET A 1 -27.86 -17.05 -23.68
N SER A 2 -28.66 -16.06 -23.25
CA SER A 2 -28.19 -14.72 -22.90
C SER A 2 -27.33 -14.78 -21.63
N GLU A 3 -26.01 -14.58 -21.76
CA GLU A 3 -25.10 -14.41 -20.62
C GLU A 3 -25.53 -13.18 -19.83
N MET A 4 -26.18 -13.40 -18.67
CA MET A 4 -26.51 -12.33 -17.74
C MET A 4 -25.21 -11.75 -17.20
N THR A 5 -24.98 -10.47 -17.44
CA THR A 5 -23.90 -9.72 -16.82
C THR A 5 -24.05 -9.75 -15.30
N PRO A 6 -23.06 -10.19 -14.51
CA PRO A 6 -23.14 -10.19 -13.05
C PRO A 6 -23.44 -8.79 -12.51
N THR A 7 -24.43 -8.66 -11.63
CA THR A 7 -24.67 -7.40 -10.89
C THR A 7 -23.77 -7.33 -9.66
N ARG A 8 -23.64 -6.16 -9.03
CA ARG A 8 -22.86 -5.94 -7.78
C ARG A 8 -23.14 -6.97 -6.67
N HIS A 9 -24.39 -7.43 -6.53
CA HIS A 9 -24.76 -8.42 -5.50
C HIS A 9 -24.28 -9.83 -5.89
N ASP A 10 -24.23 -10.14 -7.18
CA ASP A 10 -23.88 -11.46 -7.69
C ASP A 10 -22.44 -11.87 -7.37
N ILE A 11 -21.47 -10.94 -7.47
CA ILE A 11 -20.06 -11.30 -7.18
C ILE A 11 -19.87 -11.70 -5.72
N MET A 12 -20.38 -10.93 -4.77
CA MET A 12 -20.19 -11.24 -3.35
C MET A 12 -20.95 -12.50 -2.94
N ASP A 13 -22.13 -12.74 -3.50
CA ASP A 13 -22.91 -13.95 -3.24
C ASP A 13 -22.19 -15.19 -3.79
N ARG A 14 -21.59 -15.09 -4.97
CA ARG A 14 -20.75 -16.15 -5.55
C ARG A 14 -19.45 -16.36 -4.79
N LEU A 15 -18.90 -15.32 -4.18
CA LEU A 15 -17.60 -15.39 -3.50
C LEU A 15 -17.68 -15.84 -2.04
N ALA A 16 -18.76 -15.47 -1.35
CA ALA A 16 -18.95 -15.70 0.08
C ALA A 16 -18.70 -17.14 0.55
N PRO A 17 -19.06 -18.20 -0.22
CA PRO A 17 -18.78 -19.59 0.16
C PRO A 17 -17.28 -19.94 0.24
N TYR A 18 -16.43 -19.21 -0.50
CA TYR A 18 -15.02 -19.58 -0.68
C TYR A 18 -14.05 -18.72 0.15
N LEU A 19 -14.48 -17.53 0.58
CA LEU A 19 -13.61 -16.57 1.29
C LEU A 19 -12.97 -17.15 2.55
N LEU A 20 -13.67 -17.97 3.34
CA LEU A 20 -13.07 -18.53 4.57
C LEU A 20 -12.00 -19.59 4.29
N GLY A 21 -11.91 -20.08 3.05
CA GLY A 21 -10.90 -21.04 2.61
C GLY A 21 -9.59 -20.40 2.14
N VAL A 22 -9.55 -19.07 1.92
CA VAL A 22 -8.35 -18.36 1.45
C VAL A 22 -7.62 -17.64 2.58
N GLU A 23 -6.33 -17.38 2.38
CA GLU A 23 -5.51 -16.60 3.28
C GLU A 23 -5.91 -15.12 3.27
N LYS A 24 -6.17 -14.60 4.47
CA LYS A 24 -6.53 -13.19 4.72
C LYS A 24 -7.70 -12.71 3.83
N PRO A 25 -8.92 -13.26 4.00
CA PRO A 25 -10.06 -12.92 3.15
C PRO A 25 -10.47 -11.44 3.22
N GLY A 26 -10.09 -10.73 4.28
CA GLY A 26 -10.25 -9.28 4.41
C GLY A 26 -9.69 -8.46 3.24
N ARG A 27 -8.75 -9.00 2.46
CA ARG A 27 -8.19 -8.35 1.25
C ARG A 27 -9.23 -8.10 0.15
N TYR A 28 -10.30 -8.89 0.12
CA TYR A 28 -11.17 -9.02 -1.04
C TYR A 28 -12.59 -8.46 -0.84
N VAL A 29 -12.90 -7.99 0.37
CA VAL A 29 -14.29 -7.68 0.79
C VAL A 29 -14.66 -6.20 0.71
N GLY A 30 -13.70 -5.27 0.78
CA GLY A 30 -13.98 -3.83 0.82
C GLY A 30 -14.73 -3.39 2.09
N GLY A 31 -15.42 -2.26 2.04
CA GLY A 31 -16.20 -1.72 3.17
C GLY A 31 -15.37 -0.89 4.16
N GLU A 32 -14.21 -0.41 3.72
CA GLU A 32 -13.27 0.34 4.56
C GLU A 32 -13.75 1.77 4.83
N LEU A 33 -13.29 2.38 5.94
CA LEU A 33 -13.59 3.79 6.22
C LEU A 33 -13.01 4.69 5.13
N ASN A 34 -13.71 5.80 4.85
CA ASN A 34 -13.39 6.78 3.81
C ASN A 34 -13.47 6.23 2.37
N THR A 35 -14.03 5.03 2.19
CA THR A 35 -14.42 4.54 0.86
C THR A 35 -15.51 5.44 0.28
N VAL A 36 -15.35 5.85 -0.97
CA VAL A 36 -16.32 6.67 -1.71
C VAL A 36 -17.07 5.80 -2.71
N VAL A 37 -18.40 5.80 -2.64
CA VAL A 37 -19.28 5.19 -3.63
C VAL A 37 -20.37 6.19 -4.00
N LYS A 38 -20.40 6.61 -5.26
CA LYS A 38 -21.39 7.56 -5.79
C LYS A 38 -22.59 6.84 -6.41
N PRO A 39 -23.77 7.48 -6.46
CA PRO A 39 -24.91 6.95 -7.22
C PRO A 39 -24.55 6.68 -8.68
N ASP A 40 -25.00 5.56 -9.23
CA ASP A 40 -24.51 5.07 -10.53
C ASP A 40 -24.87 5.99 -11.71
N ASP A 41 -25.97 6.72 -11.59
CA ASP A 41 -26.51 7.71 -12.51
C ASP A 41 -25.73 9.03 -12.50
N GLU A 42 -25.10 9.40 -11.39
CA GLU A 42 -24.28 10.62 -11.28
C GLU A 42 -22.87 10.46 -11.86
N VAL A 43 -22.42 9.22 -12.08
CA VAL A 43 -21.05 8.95 -12.53
C VAL A 43 -20.98 8.81 -14.05
N ALA A 44 -20.20 9.70 -14.68
CA ALA A 44 -19.93 9.72 -16.11
C ALA A 44 -18.76 8.81 -16.52
N VAL A 45 -17.71 8.73 -15.69
CA VAL A 45 -16.52 7.89 -15.94
C VAL A 45 -16.10 7.15 -14.67
N ARG A 46 -15.86 5.84 -14.80
CA ARG A 46 -15.31 4.96 -13.78
C ARG A 46 -13.89 4.56 -14.11
N VAL A 47 -12.97 4.80 -13.17
CA VAL A 47 -11.59 4.35 -13.25
C VAL A 47 -11.31 3.32 -12.17
N ALA A 48 -10.81 2.14 -12.57
CA ALA A 48 -10.18 1.21 -11.65
C ALA A 48 -8.71 1.59 -11.50
N LEU A 49 -8.34 2.14 -10.35
CA LEU A 49 -6.96 2.29 -9.93
C LEU A 49 -6.42 0.91 -9.57
N ALA A 50 -5.51 0.40 -10.39
CA ALA A 50 -4.94 -0.93 -10.27
C ALA A 50 -3.54 -0.87 -9.68
N PHE A 51 -3.29 -1.73 -8.70
CA PHE A 51 -1.96 -1.94 -8.16
C PHE A 51 -1.51 -3.39 -8.43
N PRO A 52 -0.41 -3.63 -9.16
CA PRO A 52 0.01 -4.96 -9.60
C PRO A 52 0.75 -5.74 -8.50
N ASP A 53 0.18 -5.76 -7.30
CA ASP A 53 0.64 -6.52 -6.14
C ASP A 53 -0.54 -6.73 -5.18
N VAL A 54 -0.33 -7.47 -4.09
CA VAL A 54 -1.36 -7.72 -3.08
C VAL A 54 -1.80 -6.44 -2.36
N TYR A 55 -3.04 -6.47 -1.85
CA TYR A 55 -3.72 -5.36 -1.17
C TYR A 55 -2.84 -4.64 -0.12
N GLU A 56 -2.15 -5.36 0.76
CA GLU A 56 -1.37 -4.75 1.84
C GLU A 56 -0.17 -3.93 1.35
N VAL A 57 0.39 -4.33 0.20
CA VAL A 57 1.46 -3.60 -0.45
C VAL A 57 0.88 -2.37 -1.13
N GLY A 58 -0.13 -2.53 -1.98
CA GLY A 58 -0.70 -1.44 -2.76
C GLY A 58 -1.35 -0.34 -1.91
N MET A 59 -2.06 -0.70 -0.83
CA MET A 59 -2.63 0.28 0.11
C MET A 59 -1.56 1.14 0.81
N SER A 60 -0.32 0.65 0.90
CA SER A 60 0.79 1.38 1.51
C SER A 60 1.43 2.42 0.57
N TYR A 61 1.02 2.48 -0.70
CA TYR A 61 1.52 3.47 -1.65
C TYR A 61 0.75 4.77 -1.57
N HIS A 62 1.43 5.84 -1.14
CA HIS A 62 0.80 7.14 -0.93
C HIS A 62 0.27 7.78 -2.23
N GLY A 63 1.01 7.64 -3.35
CA GLY A 63 0.55 8.13 -4.65
C GLY A 63 -0.80 7.51 -5.07
N PHE A 64 -1.03 6.24 -4.73
CA PHE A 64 -2.28 5.55 -5.00
C PHE A 64 -3.46 6.17 -4.22
N GLN A 65 -3.24 6.54 -2.95
CA GLN A 65 -4.24 7.24 -2.12
C GLN A 65 -4.52 8.67 -2.62
N ILE A 66 -3.49 9.40 -3.06
CA ILE A 66 -3.63 10.73 -3.65
C ILE A 66 -4.54 10.66 -4.88
N LEU A 67 -4.27 9.74 -5.82
CA LEU A 67 -5.07 9.61 -7.03
C LEU A 67 -6.52 9.19 -6.73
N TYR A 68 -6.73 8.28 -5.77
CA TYR A 68 -8.06 7.87 -5.34
C TYR A 68 -8.89 9.05 -4.83
N GLU A 69 -8.34 9.84 -3.90
CA GLU A 69 -9.04 11.00 -3.34
C GLU A 69 -9.24 12.10 -4.39
N LEU A 70 -8.23 12.35 -5.24
CA LEU A 70 -8.27 13.36 -6.28
C LEU A 70 -9.36 13.10 -7.31
N VAL A 71 -9.50 11.85 -7.79
CA VAL A 71 -10.55 11.50 -8.75
C VAL A 71 -11.93 11.54 -8.08
N ASN A 72 -12.07 10.97 -6.88
CA ASN A 72 -13.35 10.95 -6.18
C ASN A 72 -13.84 12.33 -5.72
N ALA A 73 -12.95 13.32 -5.66
CA ALA A 73 -13.32 14.73 -5.46
C ALA A 73 -14.09 15.35 -6.63
N VAL A 74 -13.96 14.82 -7.85
CA VAL A 74 -14.69 15.31 -9.02
C VAL A 74 -16.06 14.63 -9.07
N ALA A 75 -17.15 15.38 -8.96
CA ALA A 75 -18.51 14.84 -8.82
C ALA A 75 -18.85 13.72 -9.83
N GLU A 76 -18.53 13.92 -11.11
CA GLU A 76 -18.88 13.02 -12.21
C GLU A 76 -17.94 11.81 -12.38
N PHE A 77 -16.87 11.69 -11.58
CA PHE A 77 -15.89 10.59 -11.68
C PHE A 77 -15.92 9.67 -10.47
N GLN A 78 -15.75 8.37 -10.68
CA GLN A 78 -15.63 7.38 -9.61
C GLN A 78 -14.29 6.66 -9.76
N ALA A 79 -13.45 6.76 -8.73
CA ALA A 79 -12.28 5.90 -8.61
C ALA A 79 -12.59 4.71 -7.70
N GLU A 80 -12.21 3.53 -8.18
CA GLU A 80 -12.32 2.26 -7.46
C GLU A 80 -10.96 1.57 -7.46
N ARG A 81 -10.67 0.74 -6.46
CA ARG A 81 -9.38 0.09 -6.24
C ARG A 81 -9.44 -1.38 -6.64
N VAL A 82 -8.37 -1.86 -7.26
CA VAL A 82 -8.16 -3.27 -7.55
C VAL A 82 -6.70 -3.67 -7.39
N TYR A 83 -6.47 -4.91 -7.00
CA TYR A 83 -5.16 -5.47 -6.65
C TYR A 83 -4.98 -6.82 -7.33
N THR A 84 -3.74 -7.27 -7.49
CA THR A 84 -3.48 -8.64 -7.94
C THR A 84 -3.93 -9.61 -6.84
N PRO A 85 -4.79 -10.60 -7.16
CA PRO A 85 -5.20 -11.61 -6.18
C PRO A 85 -3.99 -12.47 -5.76
N ALA A 86 -3.92 -12.86 -4.49
CA ALA A 86 -2.91 -13.83 -4.06
C ALA A 86 -3.16 -15.21 -4.72
N PRO A 87 -2.15 -16.09 -4.87
CA PRO A 87 -2.28 -17.32 -5.66
C PRO A 87 -3.44 -18.25 -5.25
N ASP A 88 -3.75 -18.32 -3.97
CA ASP A 88 -4.86 -19.12 -3.43
C ASP A 88 -6.24 -18.55 -3.80
N PHE A 89 -6.39 -17.23 -3.79
CA PHE A 89 -7.60 -16.55 -4.23
C PHE A 89 -7.71 -16.48 -5.76
N GLU A 90 -6.59 -16.34 -6.48
CA GLU A 90 -6.55 -16.49 -7.93
C GLU A 90 -7.14 -17.84 -8.36
N ALA A 91 -6.75 -18.93 -7.67
CA ALA A 91 -7.28 -20.26 -7.95
C ALA A 91 -8.82 -20.32 -7.79
N VAL A 92 -9.36 -19.70 -6.73
CA VAL A 92 -10.82 -19.60 -6.50
C VAL A 92 -11.51 -18.84 -7.63
N LEU A 93 -10.96 -17.69 -8.06
CA LEU A 93 -11.53 -16.90 -9.15
C LEU A 93 -11.58 -17.71 -10.45
N ARG A 94 -10.50 -18.43 -10.78
CA ARG A 94 -10.42 -19.28 -11.97
C ARG A 94 -11.38 -20.47 -11.91
N GLU A 95 -11.37 -21.22 -10.81
CA GLU A 95 -12.19 -22.44 -10.63
C GLU A 95 -13.68 -22.15 -10.75
N HIS A 96 -14.13 -20.98 -10.27
CA HIS A 96 -15.54 -20.59 -10.25
C HIS A 96 -15.91 -19.54 -11.29
N ALA A 97 -15.01 -19.26 -12.24
CA ALA A 97 -15.19 -18.29 -13.32
C ALA A 97 -15.72 -16.92 -12.80
N ILE A 98 -15.13 -16.44 -11.70
CA ILE A 98 -15.46 -15.14 -11.11
C ILE A 98 -14.45 -14.13 -11.67
N PRO A 99 -14.90 -13.08 -12.40
CA PRO A 99 -13.98 -12.08 -12.92
C PRO A 99 -13.35 -11.28 -11.78
N LEU A 100 -12.11 -10.83 -11.98
CA LEU A 100 -11.48 -9.86 -11.09
C LEU A 100 -12.30 -8.57 -11.08
N TYR A 101 -12.44 -7.99 -9.89
CA TYR A 101 -13.40 -6.92 -9.63
C TYR A 101 -12.81 -5.83 -8.73
N THR A 102 -13.46 -4.66 -8.72
CA THR A 102 -13.12 -3.52 -7.87
C THR A 102 -13.64 -3.65 -6.43
N LEU A 103 -12.93 -3.10 -5.45
CA LEU A 103 -13.33 -3.25 -4.04
C LEU A 103 -14.57 -2.44 -3.65
N GLU A 104 -14.77 -1.26 -4.23
CA GLU A 104 -15.85 -0.33 -3.87
C GLU A 104 -17.22 -0.88 -4.24
N THR A 105 -17.40 -1.26 -5.51
CA THR A 105 -18.69 -1.66 -6.04
C THR A 105 -18.75 -3.10 -6.51
N LYS A 106 -17.66 -3.87 -6.37
CA LYS A 106 -17.57 -5.26 -6.85
C LYS A 106 -17.87 -5.34 -8.34
N ARG A 107 -17.35 -4.37 -9.10
CA ARG A 107 -17.55 -4.27 -10.54
C ARG A 107 -16.47 -5.08 -11.27
N PRO A 108 -16.83 -5.98 -12.20
CA PRO A 108 -15.86 -6.61 -13.08
C PRO A 108 -14.99 -5.58 -13.80
N LEU A 109 -13.69 -5.85 -13.98
CA LEU A 109 -12.80 -4.87 -14.61
C LEU A 109 -13.17 -4.55 -16.06
N ARG A 110 -13.68 -5.51 -16.83
CA ARG A 110 -14.22 -5.26 -18.18
C ARG A 110 -15.35 -4.23 -18.25
N GLU A 111 -15.99 -3.90 -17.13
CA GLU A 111 -17.08 -2.91 -17.06
C GLU A 111 -16.64 -1.51 -16.63
N THR A 112 -15.35 -1.29 -16.35
CA THR A 112 -14.84 0.05 -16.07
C THR A 112 -14.56 0.79 -17.38
N ASP A 113 -14.45 2.12 -17.32
CA ASP A 113 -14.13 2.92 -18.50
C ASP A 113 -12.61 3.05 -18.68
N VAL A 114 -11.88 3.07 -17.56
CA VAL A 114 -10.42 3.16 -17.51
C VAL A 114 -9.88 2.18 -16.47
N LEU A 115 -8.76 1.52 -16.80
CA LEU A 115 -7.96 0.71 -15.89
C LEU A 115 -6.57 1.33 -15.77
N ALA A 116 -6.22 1.86 -14.61
CA ALA A 116 -5.03 2.69 -14.39
C ALA A 116 -4.02 2.02 -13.45
N PHE A 117 -2.95 1.47 -14.02
CA PHE A 117 -1.91 0.76 -13.28
C PHE A 117 -0.83 1.70 -12.70
N SER A 118 -0.54 1.52 -11.41
CA SER A 118 0.70 2.04 -10.82
C SER A 118 1.86 1.09 -11.10
N LEU A 119 2.98 1.62 -11.63
CA LEU A 119 4.20 0.88 -11.95
C LEU A 119 5.30 1.20 -10.92
N PRO A 120 5.29 0.54 -9.75
CA PRO A 120 6.31 0.78 -8.72
C PRO A 120 7.68 0.24 -9.12
N HIS A 121 7.73 -0.92 -9.78
CA HIS A 121 8.94 -1.63 -10.14
C HIS A 121 8.66 -2.66 -11.25
N GLU A 122 9.70 -3.06 -11.99
CA GLU A 122 9.63 -3.90 -13.19
C GLU A 122 9.23 -5.36 -12.89
N LEU A 123 9.59 -5.88 -11.71
CA LEU A 123 9.26 -7.25 -11.28
C LEU A 123 7.76 -7.48 -10.99
N ASN A 124 6.91 -6.48 -11.17
CA ASN A 124 5.46 -6.60 -11.04
C ASN A 124 4.74 -6.64 -12.39
N TYR A 125 5.46 -6.64 -13.52
CA TYR A 125 4.84 -6.55 -14.85
C TYR A 125 4.01 -7.77 -15.24
N THR A 126 4.41 -8.98 -14.83
CA THR A 126 3.63 -10.22 -15.04
C THR A 126 2.27 -10.16 -14.34
N ASN A 127 2.19 -9.51 -13.17
CA ASN A 127 0.94 -9.33 -12.43
C ASN A 127 -0.08 -8.45 -13.19
N ILE A 128 0.38 -7.52 -14.04
CA ILE A 128 -0.51 -6.72 -14.90
C ILE A 128 -1.26 -7.64 -15.87
N LEU A 129 -0.56 -8.60 -16.48
CA LEU A 129 -1.16 -9.54 -17.43
C LEU A 129 -2.17 -10.46 -16.73
N THR A 130 -1.86 -10.93 -15.51
CA THR A 130 -2.82 -11.68 -14.68
C THR A 130 -4.07 -10.86 -14.37
N MET A 131 -3.93 -9.57 -14.06
CA MET A 131 -5.08 -8.71 -13.76
C MET A 131 -5.94 -8.43 -15.00
N LEU A 132 -5.32 -8.28 -16.18
CA LEU A 132 -6.05 -8.11 -17.44
C LEU A 132 -6.84 -9.38 -17.79
N GLU A 133 -6.19 -10.54 -17.75
CA GLU A 133 -6.82 -11.82 -18.04
C GLU A 133 -7.98 -12.15 -17.07
N LEU A 134 -7.74 -12.08 -15.75
CA LEU A 134 -8.81 -12.32 -14.76
C LEU A 134 -9.90 -11.25 -14.82
N GLY A 135 -9.55 -10.03 -15.21
CA GLY A 135 -10.49 -8.92 -15.40
C GLY A 135 -11.33 -9.04 -16.68
N GLU A 136 -11.08 -10.05 -17.51
CA GLU A 136 -11.65 -10.23 -18.85
C GLU A 136 -11.42 -9.01 -19.77
N VAL A 137 -10.26 -8.39 -19.65
CA VAL A 137 -9.80 -7.31 -20.54
C VAL A 137 -8.75 -7.89 -21.49
N PRO A 138 -8.87 -7.70 -22.82
CA PRO A 138 -7.87 -8.20 -23.76
C PRO A 138 -6.45 -7.76 -23.35
N VAL A 139 -5.54 -8.76 -23.30
CA VAL A 139 -4.17 -8.57 -22.80
C VAL A 139 -3.40 -7.62 -23.72
N PHE A 140 -3.50 -7.82 -25.03
CA PHE A 140 -2.85 -6.95 -26.01
C PHE A 140 -3.70 -5.70 -26.28
N SER A 141 -3.04 -4.56 -26.41
CA SER A 141 -3.70 -3.27 -26.70
C SER A 141 -4.39 -3.25 -28.07
N HIS A 142 -3.84 -3.97 -29.05
CA HIS A 142 -4.40 -4.02 -30.40
C HIS A 142 -5.69 -4.86 -30.51
N ASP A 143 -5.93 -5.76 -29.55
CA ASP A 143 -7.15 -6.58 -29.49
C ASP A 143 -8.35 -5.85 -28.86
N ARG A 144 -8.11 -4.68 -28.25
CA ARG A 144 -9.16 -3.91 -27.55
C ARG A 144 -10.05 -3.14 -28.51
N THR A 145 -11.35 -3.26 -28.29
CA THR A 145 -12.41 -2.60 -29.04
C THR A 145 -12.91 -1.34 -28.33
N ALA A 146 -13.97 -0.70 -28.86
CA ALA A 146 -14.60 0.45 -28.22
C ALA A 146 -15.37 0.10 -26.93
N SER A 147 -15.70 -1.18 -26.68
CA SER A 147 -16.36 -1.60 -25.44
C SER A 147 -15.39 -1.92 -24.30
N ASP A 148 -14.11 -2.11 -24.59
CA ASP A 148 -13.10 -2.45 -23.60
C ASP A 148 -12.56 -1.20 -22.89
N PRO A 149 -12.20 -1.30 -21.60
CA PRO A 149 -11.59 -0.19 -20.87
C PRO A 149 -10.31 0.32 -21.56
N ILE A 150 -10.01 1.59 -21.37
CA ILE A 150 -8.70 2.13 -21.71
C ILE A 150 -7.71 1.73 -20.61
N VAL A 151 -6.64 1.03 -20.98
CA VAL A 151 -5.60 0.60 -20.05
C VAL A 151 -4.48 1.63 -20.06
N ILE A 152 -4.30 2.32 -18.93
CA ILE A 152 -3.22 3.29 -18.74
C ILE A 152 -2.26 2.83 -17.64
N ALA A 153 -1.02 3.30 -17.69
CA ALA A 153 -0.03 3.01 -16.66
C ALA A 153 0.85 4.23 -16.32
N GLY A 154 1.30 4.35 -15.08
CA GLY A 154 2.17 5.46 -14.66
C GLY A 154 2.99 5.11 -13.43
N GLY A 155 3.96 5.96 -13.08
CA GLY A 155 4.91 5.71 -11.98
C GLY A 155 6.35 5.60 -12.47
N HIS A 156 7.25 5.13 -11.61
CA HIS A 156 8.69 5.13 -11.89
C HIS A 156 9.06 4.22 -13.08
N GLY A 157 8.38 3.07 -13.22
CA GLY A 157 8.59 2.16 -14.34
C GLY A 157 8.19 2.75 -15.71
N ALA A 158 7.34 3.77 -15.76
CA ALA A 158 6.90 4.38 -17.02
C ALA A 158 8.02 5.13 -17.77
N PHE A 159 9.18 5.36 -17.14
CA PHE A 159 10.34 5.96 -17.78
C PHE A 159 11.13 5.00 -18.70
N ASN A 160 10.72 3.72 -18.78
CA ASN A 160 10.97 2.85 -19.93
C ASN A 160 9.66 2.12 -20.31
N PRO A 161 8.77 2.76 -21.08
CA PRO A 161 7.44 2.22 -21.35
C PRO A 161 7.46 1.06 -22.37
N GLU A 162 8.54 0.90 -23.13
CA GLU A 162 8.62 -0.06 -24.24
C GLU A 162 8.43 -1.51 -23.81
N VAL A 163 8.79 -1.86 -22.58
CA VAL A 163 8.64 -3.22 -22.02
C VAL A 163 7.18 -3.63 -21.84
N LEU A 164 6.26 -2.67 -21.81
CA LEU A 164 4.83 -2.87 -21.66
C LEU A 164 4.00 -2.33 -22.84
N ALA A 165 4.66 -1.88 -23.92
CA ALA A 165 4.02 -1.17 -25.03
C ALA A 165 2.94 -1.99 -25.74
N ASP A 166 3.08 -3.31 -25.81
CA ASP A 166 2.09 -4.20 -26.44
C ASP A 166 0.83 -4.40 -25.57
N PHE A 167 0.88 -4.07 -24.27
CA PHE A 167 -0.18 -4.34 -23.30
C PHE A 167 -0.88 -3.08 -22.78
N VAL A 168 -0.29 -1.90 -22.91
CA VAL A 168 -0.81 -0.64 -22.33
C VAL A 168 -1.17 0.33 -23.44
N ASP A 169 -2.35 0.95 -23.35
CA ASP A 169 -2.82 1.90 -24.37
C ASP A 169 -2.13 3.26 -24.24
N ALA A 170 -1.91 3.74 -23.00
CA ALA A 170 -1.23 5.02 -22.75
C ALA A 170 -0.43 5.02 -21.43
N PHE A 171 0.72 5.69 -21.43
CA PHE A 171 1.58 5.87 -20.26
C PHE A 171 1.56 7.31 -19.79
N VAL A 172 1.49 7.51 -18.48
CA VAL A 172 1.66 8.81 -17.83
C VAL A 172 3.10 8.94 -17.34
N ILE A 173 3.83 9.89 -17.91
CA ILE A 173 5.24 10.17 -17.62
C ILE A 173 5.33 11.34 -16.63
N GLY A 174 5.88 11.08 -15.44
CA GLY A 174 6.01 12.07 -14.37
C GLY A 174 4.84 12.05 -13.39
N ASP A 175 4.44 13.24 -12.95
CA ASP A 175 3.38 13.41 -11.95
C ASP A 175 1.99 13.21 -12.55
N GLY A 176 1.25 12.23 -12.03
CA GLY A 176 0.00 11.77 -12.62
C GLY A 176 -1.27 12.52 -12.18
N GLU A 177 -1.18 13.36 -11.14
CA GLU A 177 -2.34 14.03 -10.54
C GLU A 177 -3.13 14.84 -11.58
N TRP A 178 -2.44 15.64 -12.40
CA TRP A 178 -3.08 16.42 -13.44
C TRP A 178 -3.47 15.57 -14.66
N ALA A 179 -2.52 14.76 -15.15
CA ALA A 179 -2.69 13.99 -16.38
C ALA A 179 -3.86 13.00 -16.28
N LEU A 180 -4.04 12.33 -15.13
CA LEU A 180 -5.15 11.41 -14.91
C LEU A 180 -6.50 12.12 -15.09
N LEU A 181 -6.70 13.30 -14.49
CA LEU A 181 -7.96 14.04 -14.64
C LEU A 181 -8.22 14.43 -16.10
N GLN A 182 -7.17 14.82 -16.85
CA GLN A 182 -7.30 15.13 -18.28
C GLN A 182 -7.68 13.90 -19.10
N ILE A 183 -7.10 12.74 -18.79
CA ILE A 183 -7.46 11.47 -19.43
C ILE A 183 -8.94 11.15 -19.16
N LEU A 184 -9.41 11.27 -17.92
CA LEU A 184 -10.80 11.00 -17.56
C LEU A 184 -11.79 11.95 -18.26
N GLU A 185 -11.47 13.25 -18.37
CA GLU A 185 -12.30 14.21 -19.14
C GLU A 185 -12.30 13.86 -20.64
N THR A 186 -11.18 13.42 -21.20
CA THR A 186 -11.09 12.99 -22.60
C THR A 186 -11.95 11.75 -22.85
N VAL A 187 -11.89 10.76 -21.95
CA VAL A 187 -12.73 9.55 -22.01
C VAL A 187 -14.22 9.90 -21.84
N LYS A 188 -14.55 10.85 -20.96
CA LYS A 188 -15.92 11.36 -20.80
C LYS A 188 -16.46 11.95 -22.10
N ALA A 189 -15.69 12.81 -22.76
CA ALA A 189 -16.07 13.43 -24.04
C ALA A 189 -16.29 12.35 -25.12
N TRP A 190 -15.35 11.42 -25.24
CA TRP A 190 -15.45 10.29 -26.17
C TRP A 190 -16.71 9.45 -25.96
N ARG A 191 -17.02 9.11 -24.70
CA ARG A 191 -18.25 8.36 -24.35
C ARG A 191 -19.54 9.10 -24.66
N LYS A 192 -19.51 10.44 -24.74
CA LYS A 192 -20.63 11.28 -25.18
C LYS A 192 -20.69 11.44 -26.71
N GLY A 193 -19.82 10.77 -27.47
CA GLY A 193 -19.72 10.92 -28.92
C GLY A 193 -19.16 12.28 -29.35
N GLN A 194 -18.48 13.00 -28.46
CA GLN A 194 -17.92 14.31 -28.73
C GLN A 194 -16.45 14.16 -29.16
N SER A 195 -16.02 14.99 -30.13
CA SER A 195 -14.60 15.12 -30.45
C SER A 195 -13.86 15.60 -29.19
N PRO A 196 -12.79 14.92 -28.73
CA PRO A 196 -12.14 15.25 -27.45
C PRO A 196 -11.32 16.56 -27.44
N THR A 197 -11.57 17.45 -28.39
CA THR A 197 -10.81 18.67 -28.66
C THR A 197 -11.47 19.88 -27.98
N GLY A 198 -11.04 20.22 -26.76
CA GLY A 198 -11.47 21.44 -26.07
C GLY A 198 -10.41 21.98 -25.12
N GLU A 199 -10.30 23.31 -25.00
CA GLU A 199 -9.38 23.99 -24.08
C GLU A 199 -9.58 23.52 -22.63
N ARG A 200 -8.47 23.11 -22.01
CA ARG A 200 -8.43 22.27 -20.80
C ARG A 200 -8.27 23.13 -19.54
N GLN A 201 -9.31 23.23 -18.71
CA GLN A 201 -9.25 23.99 -17.45
C GLN A 201 -8.64 23.18 -16.29
N LEU A 202 -7.81 23.85 -15.48
CA LEU A 202 -7.23 23.32 -14.23
C LEU A 202 -8.27 23.27 -13.09
N VAL A 203 -8.52 22.09 -12.53
CA VAL A 203 -9.29 21.93 -11.29
C VAL A 203 -8.38 22.22 -10.09
N ARG A 204 -8.64 23.31 -9.35
CA ARG A 204 -8.02 23.55 -8.03
C ARG A 204 -8.80 22.79 -6.96
N TYR A 205 -8.19 21.77 -6.35
CA TYR A 205 -8.77 21.03 -5.23
C TYR A 205 -8.26 21.58 -3.89
N ARG A 206 -9.18 22.15 -3.09
CA ARG A 206 -8.95 22.42 -1.67
C ARG A 206 -9.53 21.23 -0.89
N GLY A 207 -8.69 20.51 -0.15
CA GLY A 207 -9.07 19.29 0.58
C GLY A 207 -10.01 19.50 1.77
N ASP A 208 -10.77 20.61 1.83
CA ASP A 208 -11.65 20.95 2.96
C ASP A 208 -13.09 20.44 2.76
N GLY A 209 -13.39 19.74 1.66
CA GLY A 209 -14.75 19.29 1.34
C GLY A 209 -15.72 20.44 1.05
N THR A 210 -15.29 21.71 1.08
CA THR A 210 -16.02 22.77 0.41
C THR A 210 -15.79 22.57 -1.08
N ARG A 211 -16.87 22.64 -1.88
CA ARG A 211 -16.81 22.55 -3.34
C ARG A 211 -15.55 23.25 -3.83
N ALA A 212 -14.75 22.56 -4.65
CA ALA A 212 -13.74 23.20 -5.48
C ALA A 212 -14.37 24.50 -6.01
N ARG A 213 -13.81 25.67 -5.65
CA ARG A 213 -14.36 26.94 -6.14
C ARG A 213 -14.19 26.94 -7.65
N ARG A 214 -15.23 26.47 -8.36
CA ARG A 214 -15.40 26.64 -9.80
C ARG A 214 -15.37 28.14 -10.03
N ARG A 215 -14.36 28.66 -10.72
CA ARG A 215 -14.54 29.91 -11.46
C ARG A 215 -15.35 29.52 -12.70
N ALA A 216 -16.53 30.12 -12.81
CA ALA A 216 -17.63 29.87 -13.76
C ALA A 216 -17.39 28.86 -14.91
N VAL A 217 -18.18 27.78 -14.88
CA VAL A 217 -18.44 26.89 -16.03
C VAL A 217 -19.83 27.27 -16.57
N PRO A 218 -20.02 27.43 -17.89
CA PRO A 218 -21.35 27.62 -18.48
C PRO A 218 -22.21 26.40 -18.16
N THR A 219 -23.42 26.64 -17.67
CA THR A 219 -24.47 25.63 -17.59
C THR A 219 -24.79 25.15 -19.01
N PHE A 220 -24.62 23.87 -19.29
CA PHE A 220 -25.36 23.21 -20.35
C PHE A 220 -26.53 22.50 -19.70
N ASP A 221 -27.73 22.86 -20.15
CA ASP A 221 -28.99 22.31 -19.67
C ASP A 221 -28.97 20.79 -19.70
N SER A 222 -29.46 20.22 -18.61
CA SER A 222 -29.83 18.83 -18.47
C SER A 222 -30.99 18.51 -19.41
N ASP A 223 -30.86 17.48 -20.23
CA ASP A 223 -31.95 16.52 -20.41
C ASP A 223 -31.49 15.21 -21.07
N GLU A 224 -32.25 14.18 -20.73
CA GLU A 224 -32.25 12.79 -21.21
C GLU A 224 -31.27 11.80 -20.58
N ALA A 225 -31.74 11.24 -19.45
CA ALA A 225 -31.45 9.87 -19.05
C ALA A 225 -31.92 8.89 -20.15
N LEU A 226 -30.98 8.24 -20.83
CA LEU A 226 -31.26 7.18 -21.80
C LEU A 226 -30.40 5.94 -21.55
N ASN A 227 -31.10 4.82 -21.45
CA ASN A 227 -30.69 3.42 -21.50
C ASN A 227 -29.24 3.15 -22.00
N ARG A 228 -28.36 2.69 -21.10
CA ARG A 228 -26.90 2.61 -21.26
C ARG A 228 -26.34 1.37 -22.01
N ARG A 229 -27.04 0.72 -22.94
CA ARG A 229 -26.50 -0.49 -23.63
C ARG A 229 -26.75 -0.63 -25.15
N SER A 230 -26.94 0.45 -25.92
CA SER A 230 -27.08 0.31 -27.39
C SER A 230 -26.51 1.49 -28.18
N TRP A 231 -25.19 1.66 -28.25
CA TRP A 231 -24.61 2.78 -29.02
C TRP A 231 -23.27 2.41 -29.70
N LEU A 232 -23.35 1.60 -30.76
CA LEU A 232 -22.54 1.83 -31.96
C LEU A 232 -23.52 2.37 -33.01
N ARG A 233 -23.83 3.67 -32.93
CA ARG A 233 -24.45 4.35 -34.07
C ARG A 233 -23.34 4.65 -35.07
N GLU A 234 -23.59 4.39 -36.35
CA GLU A 234 -22.75 4.87 -37.45
C GLU A 234 -22.53 6.38 -37.26
N GLY A 235 -21.26 6.78 -37.09
CA GLY A 235 -20.85 8.16 -36.74
C GLY A 235 -20.19 8.34 -35.36
N ALA A 236 -19.93 7.28 -34.58
CA ALA A 236 -19.22 7.35 -33.31
C ALA A 236 -17.70 7.62 -33.48
N VAL A 237 -17.14 8.48 -32.61
CA VAL A 237 -15.69 8.76 -32.52
C VAL A 237 -14.94 7.46 -32.23
N SER A 238 -13.94 7.11 -33.03
CA SER A 238 -13.26 5.82 -32.93
C SER A 238 -12.36 5.71 -31.68
N ARG A 239 -11.98 4.49 -31.28
CA ARG A 239 -10.95 4.30 -30.23
C ARG A 239 -9.63 4.94 -30.64
N GLU A 240 -9.31 4.93 -31.93
CA GLU A 240 -8.09 5.56 -32.46
C GLU A 240 -8.09 7.08 -32.29
N ASP A 241 -9.23 7.75 -32.52
CA ASP A 241 -9.39 9.18 -32.28
C ASP A 241 -9.24 9.54 -30.78
N LEU A 242 -9.76 8.67 -29.90
CA LEU A 242 -9.53 8.80 -28.46
C LEU A 242 -8.03 8.69 -28.13
N LEU A 243 -7.36 7.63 -28.59
CA LEU A 243 -5.93 7.44 -28.34
C LEU A 243 -5.10 8.62 -28.87
N LEU A 244 -5.44 9.14 -30.05
CA LEU A 244 -4.79 10.32 -30.62
C LEU A 244 -4.98 11.55 -29.73
N SER A 245 -6.19 11.74 -29.21
CA SER A 245 -6.50 12.84 -28.27
C SER A 245 -5.74 12.71 -26.94
N LEU A 246 -5.56 11.48 -26.46
CA LEU A 246 -4.74 11.19 -25.27
C LEU A 246 -3.26 11.51 -25.54
N ALA A 247 -2.73 11.20 -26.72
CA ALA A 247 -1.35 11.50 -27.11
C ALA A 247 -1.04 13.01 -27.15
N GLN A 248 -2.08 13.86 -27.26
CA GLN A 248 -1.98 15.32 -27.17
C GLN A 248 -2.01 15.83 -25.72
N ILE A 249 -2.14 14.97 -24.72
CA ILE A 249 -2.04 15.37 -23.30
C ILE A 249 -0.54 15.44 -22.92
N PRO A 250 -0.04 16.59 -22.43
CA PRO A 250 1.31 16.69 -21.89
C PRO A 250 1.65 15.56 -20.92
N GLY A 251 2.81 14.92 -21.13
CA GLY A 251 3.26 13.77 -20.34
C GLY A 251 2.56 12.45 -20.65
N VAL A 252 1.69 12.37 -21.65
CA VAL A 252 1.07 11.11 -22.07
C VAL A 252 1.76 10.54 -23.31
N TYR A 253 2.25 9.31 -23.18
CA TYR A 253 2.85 8.54 -24.26
C TYR A 253 1.89 7.44 -24.71
N VAL A 254 1.64 7.33 -26.02
CA VAL A 254 0.71 6.32 -26.59
C VAL A 254 1.50 5.43 -27.55
N PRO A 255 1.87 4.19 -27.15
CA PRO A 255 2.83 3.37 -27.90
C PRO A 255 2.41 3.03 -29.33
N ARG A 256 1.10 2.91 -29.56
CA ARG A 256 0.51 2.61 -30.88
C ARG A 256 0.97 3.60 -31.96
N PHE A 257 1.30 4.83 -31.59
CA PHE A 257 1.73 5.85 -32.53
C PHE A 257 3.25 5.93 -32.71
N TYR A 258 4.03 4.97 -32.24
CA TYR A 258 5.49 4.97 -32.38
C TYR A 258 6.00 3.67 -33.01
N GLU A 259 6.85 3.80 -34.01
CA GLU A 259 7.52 2.69 -34.70
C GLU A 259 8.99 2.61 -34.27
N CYS A 260 9.41 1.44 -33.78
CA CYS A 260 10.81 1.14 -33.47
C CYS A 260 11.51 0.56 -34.71
N ARG A 261 12.56 1.23 -35.19
CA ARG A 261 13.40 0.74 -36.30
C ARG A 261 14.74 0.27 -35.78
N TYR A 262 15.19 -0.87 -36.28
CA TYR A 262 16.38 -1.57 -35.79
C TYR A 262 17.46 -1.66 -36.87
N ARG A 263 18.71 -1.60 -36.43
CA ARG A 263 19.88 -1.91 -37.27
C ARG A 263 20.04 -3.43 -37.43
N PRO A 264 20.82 -3.89 -38.42
CA PRO A 264 21.11 -5.31 -38.60
C PRO A 264 21.78 -5.99 -37.39
N ASP A 265 22.50 -5.22 -36.56
CA ASP A 265 23.13 -5.71 -35.32
C ASP A 265 22.16 -5.85 -34.13
N GLY A 266 20.86 -5.56 -34.36
CA GLY A 266 19.81 -5.63 -33.35
C GLY A 266 19.70 -4.40 -32.45
N THR A 267 20.56 -3.39 -32.58
CA THR A 267 20.43 -2.11 -31.86
C THR A 267 19.32 -1.24 -32.44
N LEU A 268 18.72 -0.37 -31.61
CA LEU A 268 17.74 0.61 -32.09
C LEU A 268 18.42 1.65 -32.98
N GLU A 269 17.89 1.84 -34.19
CA GLU A 269 18.28 2.92 -35.08
C GLU A 269 17.57 4.23 -34.68
N LYS A 270 16.25 4.15 -34.45
CA LYS A 270 15.40 5.28 -34.04
C LYS A 270 14.02 4.79 -33.62
N ILE A 271 13.32 5.62 -32.86
CA ILE A 271 11.90 5.48 -32.52
C ILE A 271 11.20 6.69 -33.13
N VAL A 272 10.23 6.47 -34.02
CA VAL A 272 9.60 7.55 -34.80
C VAL A 272 8.09 7.60 -34.58
N PRO A 273 7.50 8.79 -34.39
CA PRO A 273 6.06 8.93 -34.39
C PRO A 273 5.51 8.59 -35.78
N THR A 274 4.36 7.92 -35.81
CA THR A 274 3.64 7.51 -37.02
C THR A 274 2.54 8.51 -37.38
N HIS A 275 2.24 9.46 -36.50
CA HIS A 275 1.23 10.50 -36.69
C HIS A 275 1.82 11.91 -36.45
N PRO A 276 1.52 12.92 -37.30
CA PRO A 276 2.12 14.25 -37.21
C PRO A 276 1.73 15.04 -35.94
N GLU A 277 0.57 14.76 -35.36
CA GLU A 277 0.09 15.40 -34.13
C GLU A 277 0.69 14.79 -32.85
N VAL A 278 1.43 13.70 -32.96
CA VAL A 278 2.05 12.99 -31.83
C VAL A 278 3.48 13.50 -31.63
N PRO A 279 3.85 13.90 -30.40
CA PRO A 279 5.18 14.47 -30.15
C PRO A 279 6.29 13.44 -30.38
N ALA A 280 7.39 13.85 -31.02
CA ALA A 280 8.56 12.98 -31.18
C ALA A 280 9.21 12.61 -29.83
N VAL A 281 9.12 13.50 -28.84
CA VAL A 281 9.60 13.27 -27.47
C VAL A 281 8.51 13.65 -26.46
N VAL A 282 8.11 12.71 -25.60
CA VAL A 282 7.16 12.96 -24.52
C VAL A 282 7.93 13.39 -23.28
N THR A 283 7.75 14.64 -22.87
CA THR A 283 8.36 15.17 -21.64
C THR A 283 7.44 14.97 -20.45
N LYS A 284 8.03 14.56 -19.32
CA LYS A 284 7.31 14.35 -18.07
C LYS A 284 6.53 15.60 -17.62
N THR A 285 5.46 15.38 -16.87
CA THR A 285 4.75 16.45 -16.12
C THR A 285 5.32 16.63 -14.73
N ASN A 286 5.29 17.88 -14.24
CA ASN A 286 5.57 18.22 -12.85
C ASN A 286 4.31 18.81 -12.21
N PHE A 287 4.04 18.41 -10.97
CA PHE A 287 2.94 18.88 -10.16
C PHE A 287 3.43 19.76 -9.00
N ASP A 288 2.78 20.91 -8.78
CA ASP A 288 3.11 21.77 -7.64
C ASP A 288 2.45 21.25 -6.36
N LEU A 289 3.25 20.62 -5.48
CA LEU A 289 2.82 20.08 -4.19
C LEU A 289 2.12 21.11 -3.27
N ARG A 290 2.31 22.41 -3.48
CA ARG A 290 1.68 23.45 -2.66
C ARG A 290 0.23 23.69 -3.06
N THR A 291 -0.16 23.28 -4.27
CA THR A 291 -1.50 23.53 -4.81
C THR A 291 -2.54 22.50 -4.40
N HIS A 292 -2.11 21.40 -3.76
CA HIS A 292 -2.95 20.30 -3.33
C HIS A 292 -2.47 19.73 -2.01
N TRP A 293 -3.40 19.34 -1.14
CA TRP A 293 -3.07 18.89 0.21
C TRP A 293 -2.61 17.44 0.28
N GLY A 294 -2.57 16.71 -0.84
CA GLY A 294 -2.37 15.27 -0.84
C GLY A 294 -3.65 14.57 -0.40
N SER A 295 -3.52 13.35 0.12
CA SER A 295 -4.68 12.62 0.65
C SER A 295 -4.86 12.91 2.15
N VAL A 296 -5.90 13.68 2.49
CA VAL A 296 -6.31 13.98 3.88
C VAL A 296 -7.47 13.12 4.35
N ARG A 297 -8.09 12.34 3.44
CA ARG A 297 -9.12 11.35 3.71
C ARG A 297 -8.75 10.01 3.04
N PRO A 298 -7.53 9.48 3.25
CA PRO A 298 -7.16 8.21 2.65
C PRO A 298 -8.09 7.10 3.15
N VAL A 299 -8.31 6.08 2.32
CA VAL A 299 -9.06 4.90 2.73
C VAL A 299 -8.31 4.25 3.90
N VAL A 300 -9.02 3.91 4.97
CA VAL A 300 -8.43 3.28 6.16
C VAL A 300 -8.66 1.77 6.11
N PRO A 301 -7.61 0.95 5.84
CA PRO A 301 -7.74 -0.48 5.71
C PRO A 301 -8.41 -1.17 6.90
N LEU A 302 -9.30 -2.12 6.61
CA LEU A 302 -9.88 -3.00 7.63
C LEU A 302 -8.85 -3.97 8.23
N MET A 303 -7.74 -4.22 7.54
CA MET A 303 -6.63 -5.05 8.02
C MET A 303 -5.29 -4.30 8.05
N ARG A 304 -4.34 -4.76 8.85
CA ARG A 304 -3.02 -4.10 8.94
C ARG A 304 -2.25 -4.24 7.63
N VAL A 305 -1.83 -3.10 7.07
CA VAL A 305 -1.03 -3.02 5.84
C VAL A 305 0.46 -2.83 6.13
N VAL A 306 1.32 -2.87 5.11
CA VAL A 306 2.79 -2.78 5.26
C VAL A 306 3.21 -1.46 5.94
N HIS A 307 2.56 -0.35 5.60
CA HIS A 307 2.73 0.96 6.25
C HIS A 307 1.41 1.45 6.83
N ASP A 308 1.02 0.90 7.97
CA ASP A 308 -0.25 1.20 8.65
C ASP A 308 -0.15 2.45 9.56
N ARG A 309 -0.13 3.63 8.93
CA ARG A 309 0.05 4.95 9.56
C ARG A 309 -0.39 6.08 8.63
N PHE A 310 -0.65 7.27 9.18
CA PHE A 310 -0.98 8.44 8.35
C PHE A 310 0.28 9.01 7.71
N ALA A 311 0.48 8.79 6.42
CA ALA A 311 1.64 9.28 5.67
C ALA A 311 1.38 10.66 5.06
N ILE A 312 2.35 11.56 5.19
CA ILE A 312 2.33 12.91 4.61
C ILE A 312 3.55 13.09 3.70
N GLU A 313 3.32 13.34 2.42
CA GLU A 313 4.40 13.73 1.49
C GLU A 313 4.89 15.15 1.80
N ILE A 314 6.02 15.27 2.48
CA ILE A 314 6.58 16.58 2.89
C ILE A 314 7.34 17.27 1.75
N LYS A 315 7.86 16.48 0.80
CA LYS A 315 8.55 16.97 -0.40
C LYS A 315 8.64 15.89 -1.48
N ARG A 316 8.71 16.34 -2.74
CA ARG A 316 8.95 15.51 -3.93
C ARG A 316 10.21 15.99 -4.65
N GLY A 317 11.07 15.07 -5.03
CA GLY A 317 12.42 15.39 -5.52
C GLY A 317 13.53 15.15 -4.48
N CYS A 318 14.76 15.02 -4.98
CA CYS A 318 15.98 14.90 -4.18
C CYS A 318 17.12 15.68 -4.83
N MET A 319 17.93 16.37 -4.04
CA MET A 319 18.98 17.28 -4.53
C MET A 319 20.37 16.64 -4.60
N THR A 320 20.58 15.53 -3.87
CA THR A 320 21.86 14.81 -3.83
C THR A 320 22.33 14.39 -5.21
N GLY A 321 21.40 14.02 -6.10
CA GLY A 321 21.76 13.64 -7.47
C GLY A 321 22.62 12.40 -7.57
N CYS A 322 22.35 11.38 -6.74
CA CYS A 322 23.06 10.10 -6.82
C CYS A 322 22.92 9.50 -8.24
N ARG A 323 24.03 9.10 -8.85
CA ARG A 323 24.12 8.76 -10.27
C ARG A 323 23.42 7.46 -10.68
N PHE A 324 23.12 6.60 -9.70
CA PHE A 324 22.33 5.38 -9.88
C PHE A 324 20.83 5.56 -9.58
N CYS A 325 20.45 6.64 -8.90
CA CYS A 325 19.12 6.77 -8.30
C CYS A 325 18.12 7.34 -9.30
N GLN A 326 17.34 6.47 -9.94
CA GLN A 326 16.28 6.87 -10.87
C GLN A 326 15.29 7.85 -10.25
N ALA A 327 14.74 7.53 -9.07
CA ALA A 327 13.80 8.41 -8.38
C ALA A 327 14.39 9.80 -8.12
N GLY A 328 15.68 9.89 -7.76
CA GLY A 328 16.37 11.17 -7.54
C GLY A 328 16.60 12.00 -8.81
N MET A 329 16.58 11.37 -9.98
CA MET A 329 16.70 12.04 -11.28
C MET A 329 15.33 12.43 -11.83
N ILE A 330 14.40 11.46 -11.93
CA ILE A 330 13.12 11.64 -12.63
C ILE A 330 12.13 12.54 -11.87
N THR A 331 12.29 12.71 -10.56
CA THR A 331 11.38 13.57 -9.75
C THR A 331 11.83 15.02 -9.62
N ARG A 332 12.96 15.41 -10.23
CA ARG A 332 13.45 16.80 -10.25
C ARG A 332 12.46 17.74 -10.96
N PRO A 333 12.32 19.01 -10.55
CA PRO A 333 13.04 19.68 -9.46
C PRO A 333 12.49 19.34 -8.06
N LEU A 334 13.23 19.72 -7.02
CA LEU A 334 12.79 19.58 -5.63
C LEU A 334 11.62 20.54 -5.34
N ARG A 335 10.57 20.01 -4.70
CA ARG A 335 9.40 20.76 -4.25
C ARG A 335 9.09 20.41 -2.81
N GLU A 336 9.27 21.36 -1.90
CA GLU A 336 8.94 21.24 -0.48
C GLU A 336 7.60 21.90 -0.15
N ARG A 337 6.83 21.29 0.77
CA ARG A 337 5.69 21.94 1.43
C ARG A 337 6.18 22.82 2.57
N SER A 338 5.37 23.76 3.05
CA SER A 338 5.70 24.51 4.28
C SER A 338 5.31 23.74 5.54
N PRO A 339 5.94 24.01 6.70
CA PRO A 339 5.55 23.43 7.98
C PRO A 339 4.07 23.63 8.34
N GLN A 340 3.46 24.80 8.09
CA GLN A 340 2.03 25.02 8.36
C GLN A 340 1.16 24.13 7.50
N GLN A 341 1.46 24.03 6.21
CA GLN A 341 0.69 23.18 5.32
C GLN A 341 0.74 21.71 5.80
N ILE A 342 1.92 21.24 6.22
CA ILE A 342 2.10 19.89 6.76
C ILE A 342 1.32 19.71 8.08
N LEU A 343 1.33 20.70 8.97
CA LEU A 343 0.55 20.66 10.21
C LEU A 343 -0.96 20.59 9.94
N GLU A 344 -1.46 21.38 8.99
CA GLU A 344 -2.88 21.38 8.61
C GLU A 344 -3.29 20.02 8.02
N ILE A 345 -2.46 19.45 7.15
CA ILE A 345 -2.66 18.10 6.60
C ILE A 345 -2.66 17.06 7.71
N ALA A 346 -1.73 17.16 8.67
CA ALA A 346 -1.68 16.27 9.82
C ALA A 346 -2.95 16.36 10.66
N ARG A 347 -3.45 17.57 10.95
CA ARG A 347 -4.68 17.79 11.73
C ARG A 347 -5.89 17.16 11.05
N GLU A 348 -6.09 17.46 9.77
CA GLU A 348 -7.22 16.94 9.00
C GLU A 348 -7.12 15.43 8.78
N GLY A 349 -5.93 14.94 8.43
CA GLY A 349 -5.66 13.52 8.24
C GLY A 349 -5.88 12.68 9.48
N ILE A 350 -5.38 13.11 10.64
CA ILE A 350 -5.61 12.40 11.91
C ILE A 350 -7.09 12.40 12.27
N ARG A 351 -7.80 13.53 12.12
CA ARG A 351 -9.25 13.62 12.33
C ARG A 351 -10.01 12.64 11.44
N ASN A 352 -9.62 12.55 10.18
CA ASN A 352 -10.29 11.72 9.17
C ASN A 352 -9.88 10.25 9.18
N THR A 353 -8.86 9.84 9.94
CA THR A 353 -8.37 8.45 9.91
C THR A 353 -8.35 7.80 11.28
N GLY A 354 -8.14 8.57 12.34
CA GLY A 354 -7.93 8.07 13.69
C GLY A 354 -6.56 7.44 13.91
N TYR A 355 -5.61 7.55 12.98
CA TYR A 355 -4.29 6.91 13.11
C TYR A 355 -3.53 7.34 14.39
N GLU A 356 -2.65 6.46 14.85
CA GLU A 356 -1.81 6.64 16.06
C GLU A 356 -0.37 7.07 15.73
N GLU A 357 -0.03 7.13 14.45
CA GLU A 357 1.30 7.46 13.96
C GLU A 357 1.19 8.34 12.70
N ILE A 358 1.95 9.43 12.69
CA ILE A 358 2.18 10.28 11.52
C ILE A 358 3.55 9.92 10.93
N SER A 359 3.62 9.73 9.62
CA SER A 359 4.85 9.42 8.90
C SER A 359 5.20 10.50 7.90
N LEU A 360 6.42 11.05 7.98
CA LEU A 360 6.88 12.08 7.03
C LEU A 360 7.58 11.41 5.84
N LEU A 361 6.85 11.33 4.72
CA LEU A 361 7.26 10.62 3.51
C LEU A 361 8.02 11.55 2.55
N SER A 362 9.20 11.11 2.13
CA SER A 362 9.95 11.65 0.99
C SER A 362 11.09 10.71 0.60
N LEU A 363 11.82 11.02 -0.48
CA LEU A 363 13.05 10.29 -0.86
C LEU A 363 14.16 10.42 0.20
N SER A 364 14.20 11.53 0.94
CA SER A 364 15.13 11.75 2.05
C SER A 364 14.55 12.78 3.02
N SER A 365 13.88 12.33 4.09
CA SER A 365 13.13 13.21 4.99
C SER A 365 14.03 14.04 5.89
N ALA A 366 15.24 13.56 6.19
CA ALA A 366 16.24 14.31 6.95
C ALA A 366 16.76 15.53 6.18
N ASP A 367 16.76 15.50 4.84
CA ASP A 367 17.23 16.62 4.01
C ASP A 367 16.12 17.67 3.76
N TYR A 368 14.97 17.60 4.46
CA TYR A 368 13.94 18.63 4.35
C TYR A 368 14.39 19.90 5.07
N SER A 369 14.35 21.06 4.41
CA SER A 369 14.99 22.28 4.89
C SER A 369 14.55 22.71 6.30
N GLN A 370 13.31 22.39 6.70
CA GLN A 370 12.69 22.77 7.97
C GLN A 370 12.38 21.56 8.88
N ILE A 371 13.15 20.46 8.79
CA ILE A 371 12.84 19.19 9.48
C ILE A 371 12.80 19.32 11.00
N ILE A 372 13.75 20.04 11.60
CA ILE A 372 13.78 20.24 13.05
C ILE A 372 12.57 21.06 13.52
N PRO A 373 12.28 22.27 12.97
CA PRO A 373 11.06 23.01 13.29
C PRO A 373 9.77 22.20 13.10
N LEU A 374 9.66 21.44 12.00
CA LEU A 374 8.49 20.63 11.70
C LEU A 374 8.26 19.53 12.73
N THR A 375 9.30 18.77 13.09
CA THR A 375 9.17 17.67 14.07
C THR A 375 8.78 18.18 15.46
N ARG A 376 9.27 19.35 15.86
CA ARG A 376 8.85 20.03 17.09
C ARG A 376 7.40 20.47 17.05
N LEU A 377 6.98 21.09 15.94
CA LEU A 377 5.60 21.52 15.71
C LEU A 377 4.60 20.37 15.82
N LEU A 378 4.86 19.28 15.11
CA LEU A 378 3.99 18.11 15.14
C LEU A 378 3.95 17.47 16.54
N ARG A 379 5.09 17.41 17.26
CA ARG A 379 5.10 16.88 18.62
C ARG A 379 4.29 17.74 19.58
N ALA A 380 4.42 19.06 19.52
CA ALA A 380 3.69 19.98 20.38
C ALA A 380 2.17 19.82 20.19
N GLU A 381 1.72 19.72 18.94
CA GLU A 381 0.32 19.49 18.59
C GLU A 381 -0.22 18.13 19.06
N PHE A 382 0.54 17.06 18.86
CA PHE A 382 -0.01 15.70 18.86
C PHE A 382 0.40 14.82 20.06
N ALA A 383 1.40 15.21 20.85
CA ALA A 383 1.90 14.39 21.97
C ALA A 383 0.82 14.10 23.03
N GLN A 384 -0.03 15.08 23.36
CA GLN A 384 -1.11 14.90 24.35
C GLN A 384 -2.23 13.96 23.86
N ARG A 385 -2.36 13.79 22.54
CA ARG A 385 -3.37 12.92 21.90
C ARG A 385 -2.88 11.48 21.69
N GLY A 386 -1.71 11.15 22.24
CA GLY A 386 -1.08 9.84 22.11
C GLY A 386 -0.67 9.48 20.68
N ILE A 387 -0.39 10.48 19.83
CA ILE A 387 0.01 10.26 18.44
C ILE A 387 1.53 10.37 18.34
N SER A 388 2.14 9.35 17.75
CA SER A 388 3.58 9.27 17.53
C SER A 388 3.99 9.83 16.16
N LEU A 389 5.26 10.21 16.04
CA LEU A 389 5.85 10.69 14.78
C LEU A 389 6.92 9.70 14.31
N SER A 390 6.90 9.32 13.04
CA SER A 390 7.92 8.46 12.43
C SER A 390 8.58 9.09 11.21
N LEU A 391 9.87 8.79 11.07
CA LEU A 391 10.70 9.14 9.92
C LEU A 391 11.18 7.84 9.27
N PRO A 392 10.43 7.25 8.33
CA PRO A 392 10.80 5.98 7.71
C PRO A 392 12.04 6.13 6.81
N SER A 393 12.24 7.31 6.22
CA SER A 393 13.37 7.62 5.33
C SER A 393 14.51 8.33 6.09
N LEU A 394 15.01 7.73 7.19
CA LEU A 394 16.22 8.19 7.91
C LEU A 394 17.53 7.87 7.14
N ARG A 395 17.50 7.98 5.80
CA ARG A 395 18.68 7.82 4.95
C ARG A 395 19.50 9.08 5.06
N ILE A 396 20.46 9.08 5.97
CA ILE A 396 21.18 10.29 6.37
C ILE A 396 22.35 10.58 5.41
N ASN A 397 22.34 11.79 4.85
CA ASN A 397 23.54 12.53 4.44
C ASN A 397 23.91 13.62 5.47
N ALA A 398 22.93 14.13 6.23
CA ALA A 398 23.11 15.14 7.26
C ALA A 398 22.27 14.84 8.51
N PHE A 399 22.79 14.06 9.44
CA PHE A 399 22.17 13.92 10.75
C PHE A 399 22.74 15.00 11.65
N ASP A 400 21.87 15.90 12.05
CA ASP A 400 22.14 16.78 13.18
C ASP A 400 21.88 16.00 14.46
N VAL A 401 22.77 16.18 15.44
CA VAL A 401 22.63 15.69 16.81
C VAL A 401 21.27 16.12 17.39
N GLU A 402 20.82 17.31 17.02
CA GLU A 402 19.53 17.87 17.42
C GLU A 402 18.34 17.03 16.91
N LEU A 403 18.38 16.52 15.67
CA LEU A 403 17.32 15.68 15.11
C LEU A 403 17.23 14.32 15.85
N ALA A 404 18.36 13.80 16.33
CA ALA A 404 18.41 12.59 17.16
C ALA A 404 17.61 12.73 18.45
N ASP A 405 17.79 13.87 19.11
CA ASP A 405 17.16 14.19 20.40
C ASP A 405 15.66 14.40 20.22
N GLU A 406 15.25 14.99 19.10
CA GLU A 406 13.83 15.04 18.74
C GLU A 406 13.27 13.62 18.55
N ILE A 407 13.85 12.76 17.71
CA ILE A 407 13.28 11.43 17.42
C ILE A 407 13.34 10.47 18.63
N GLY A 408 14.21 10.74 19.61
CA GLY A 408 14.52 9.86 20.75
C GLY A 408 13.39 9.55 21.75
N SER A 409 12.23 10.20 21.64
CA SER A 409 11.02 9.91 22.46
C SER A 409 10.18 8.73 21.95
N VAL A 410 10.46 8.24 20.74
CA VAL A 410 9.78 7.09 20.12
C VAL A 410 10.58 5.81 20.38
N ARG A 411 9.94 4.62 20.27
CA ARG A 411 10.61 3.31 20.36
C ARG A 411 11.89 3.32 19.50
N LYS A 412 13.06 3.26 20.15
CA LYS A 412 14.38 3.16 19.51
C LYS A 412 14.53 1.80 18.84
N SER A 413 13.91 1.68 17.65
CA SER A 413 14.14 0.57 16.73
C SER A 413 15.54 0.67 16.11
N GLY A 414 15.91 -0.27 15.23
CA GLY A 414 17.23 -0.21 14.58
C GLY A 414 17.41 1.06 13.74
N PHE A 415 18.52 1.76 13.94
CA PHE A 415 18.84 2.99 13.21
C PHE A 415 19.49 2.65 11.86
N THR A 416 19.00 3.25 10.78
CA THR A 416 19.43 2.91 9.42
C THR A 416 20.42 3.92 8.87
N PHE A 417 21.57 3.44 8.41
CA PHE A 417 22.52 4.17 7.58
C PHE A 417 22.50 3.57 6.18
N ALA A 418 22.47 4.44 5.18
CA ALA A 418 22.70 4.06 3.79
C ALA A 418 24.01 4.76 3.38
N PRO A 419 25.16 4.08 3.51
CA PRO A 419 26.42 4.51 2.90
C PRO A 419 26.51 4.15 1.41
N GLU A 420 25.79 3.12 0.96
CA GLU A 420 25.72 2.56 -0.41
C GLU A 420 27.04 1.99 -0.93
N ALA A 421 28.19 2.52 -0.52
CA ALA A 421 29.51 2.06 -0.90
C ALA A 421 30.48 2.06 0.29
N GLY A 422 31.45 1.14 0.26
CA GLY A 422 32.39 0.91 1.35
C GLY A 422 33.46 1.98 1.54
N THR A 423 33.84 2.73 0.49
CA THR A 423 34.88 3.76 0.55
C THR A 423 34.36 5.14 0.18
N GLU A 424 35.02 6.19 0.64
CA GLU A 424 34.69 7.56 0.24
C GLU A 424 34.84 7.74 -1.29
N ARG A 425 35.86 7.12 -1.89
CA ARG A 425 36.08 7.14 -3.34
C ARG A 425 34.84 6.66 -4.10
N LEU A 426 34.33 5.46 -3.80
CA LEU A 426 33.19 4.90 -4.50
C LEU A 426 31.89 5.65 -4.15
N ARG A 427 31.77 6.18 -2.92
CA ARG A 427 30.71 7.13 -2.55
C ARG A 427 30.71 8.40 -3.42
N ARG A 428 31.88 8.94 -3.78
CA ARG A 428 32.01 10.06 -4.73
C ARG A 428 31.69 9.67 -6.16
N VAL A 429 32.06 8.46 -6.59
CA VAL A 429 31.69 7.90 -7.91
C VAL A 429 30.17 7.88 -8.08
N ILE A 430 29.42 7.43 -7.07
CA ILE A 430 27.95 7.42 -7.11
C ILE A 430 27.29 8.78 -6.79
N ASN A 431 28.09 9.82 -6.53
CA ASN A 431 27.69 11.15 -6.09
C ASN A 431 26.88 11.16 -4.78
N LYS A 432 27.28 10.33 -3.82
CA LYS A 432 26.74 10.29 -2.46
C LYS A 432 27.83 10.62 -1.45
N VAL A 433 28.13 11.90 -1.30
CA VAL A 433 29.26 12.36 -0.48
C VAL A 433 28.92 12.27 1.00
N VAL A 434 29.42 11.22 1.65
CA VAL A 434 29.43 11.07 3.10
C VAL A 434 30.89 10.89 3.53
N ASP A 435 31.37 11.90 4.25
CA ASP A 435 32.70 11.95 4.88
C ASP A 435 32.82 10.88 5.97
N GLU A 436 33.98 10.21 6.04
CA GLU A 436 34.18 9.08 6.96
C GLU A 436 34.18 9.51 8.43
N GLU A 437 34.83 10.63 8.76
CA GLU A 437 34.87 11.15 10.12
C GLU A 437 33.47 11.54 10.60
N ARG A 438 32.69 12.20 9.74
CA ARG A 438 31.29 12.54 10.01
C ARG A 438 30.43 11.29 10.19
N PHE A 439 30.65 10.26 9.38
CA PHE A 439 29.91 9.00 9.46
C PHE A 439 30.15 8.30 10.80
N GLU A 440 31.42 8.15 11.19
CA GLU A 440 31.79 7.55 12.47
C GLU A 440 31.25 8.33 13.67
N ARG A 441 31.39 9.66 13.66
CA ARG A 441 30.82 10.53 14.69
C ARG A 441 29.31 10.36 14.82
N THR A 442 28.61 10.21 13.70
CA THR A 442 27.15 9.99 13.69
C THR A 442 26.78 8.65 14.33
N ILE A 443 27.50 7.58 14.00
CA ILE A 443 27.31 6.26 14.63
C ILE A 443 27.50 6.37 16.14
N GLU A 444 28.59 7.01 16.57
CA GLU A 444 28.91 7.19 17.98
C GLU A 444 27.78 7.91 18.73
N GLU A 445 27.29 9.03 18.20
CA GLU A 445 26.24 9.83 18.83
C GLU A 445 24.89 9.10 18.92
N VAL A 446 24.56 8.29 17.92
CA VAL A 446 23.37 7.42 17.94
C VAL A 446 23.49 6.36 19.03
N LEU A 447 24.66 5.74 19.17
CA LEU A 447 24.89 4.71 20.19
C LEU A 447 24.90 5.27 21.61
N LYS A 448 25.51 6.44 21.84
CA LYS A 448 25.46 7.17 23.13
C LYS A 448 24.04 7.45 23.60
N ARG A 449 23.11 7.65 22.65
CA ARG A 449 21.68 7.85 22.93
C ARG A 449 20.90 6.56 23.14
N GLY A 450 21.56 5.41 23.19
CA GLY A 450 20.96 4.14 23.61
C GLY A 450 20.35 3.31 22.49
N TRP A 451 20.59 3.64 21.23
CA TRP A 451 20.33 2.70 20.13
C TRP A 451 21.27 1.51 20.25
N ARG A 452 20.73 0.29 20.14
CA ARG A 452 21.50 -0.96 20.23
C ARG A 452 21.57 -1.72 18.92
N THR A 453 20.76 -1.32 17.94
CA THR A 453 20.71 -1.95 16.63
C THR A 453 20.99 -0.92 15.57
N LEU A 454 21.96 -1.20 14.70
CA LEU A 454 22.23 -0.43 13.49
C LEU A 454 21.87 -1.25 12.25
N LYS A 455 21.55 -0.59 11.15
CA LYS A 455 21.27 -1.22 9.85
C LYS A 455 22.07 -0.49 8.77
N PHE A 456 22.92 -1.18 8.01
CA PHE A 456 23.69 -0.62 6.90
C PHE A 456 23.16 -1.13 5.57
N TYR A 457 22.96 -0.24 4.60
CA TYR A 457 22.57 -0.56 3.23
C TYR A 457 23.72 -0.25 2.28
N PHE A 458 24.24 -1.29 1.64
CA PHE A 458 25.27 -1.24 0.61
C PHE A 458 24.70 -1.68 -0.74
N MET A 459 25.32 -1.17 -1.79
CA MET A 459 25.21 -1.70 -3.14
C MET A 459 26.51 -2.43 -3.50
N CYS A 460 26.46 -3.33 -4.47
CA CYS A 460 27.66 -3.95 -5.04
C CYS A 460 27.60 -3.97 -6.56
N GLY A 461 28.77 -4.12 -7.18
CA GLY A 461 28.91 -4.11 -8.62
C GLY A 461 28.67 -2.73 -9.23
N LEU A 462 28.95 -1.68 -8.45
CA LEU A 462 28.87 -0.30 -8.92
C LEU A 462 29.96 -0.02 -9.98
N PRO A 463 29.74 0.95 -10.89
CA PRO A 463 30.77 1.36 -11.84
C PRO A 463 32.08 1.72 -11.15
N THR A 464 33.21 1.22 -11.67
CA THR A 464 34.57 1.40 -11.11
C THR A 464 34.80 0.79 -9.72
N GLU A 465 33.92 -0.07 -9.22
CA GLU A 465 34.14 -0.79 -7.95
C GLU A 465 35.38 -1.69 -8.02
N THR A 466 36.16 -1.68 -6.95
CA THR A 466 37.42 -2.42 -6.80
C THR A 466 37.40 -3.26 -5.52
N GLN A 467 38.36 -4.16 -5.37
CA GLN A 467 38.52 -4.96 -4.16
C GLN A 467 38.67 -4.09 -2.90
N GLU A 468 39.36 -2.95 -3.00
CA GLU A 468 39.53 -2.00 -1.89
C GLU A 468 38.19 -1.42 -1.40
N ASP A 469 37.21 -1.30 -2.28
CA ASP A 469 35.88 -0.80 -1.92
C ASP A 469 35.07 -1.86 -1.16
N LEU A 470 35.22 -3.13 -1.54
CA LEU A 470 34.66 -4.25 -0.80
C LEU A 470 35.31 -4.39 0.57
N ASP A 471 36.63 -4.17 0.67
CA ASP A 471 37.35 -4.12 1.94
C ASP A 471 36.87 -2.95 2.81
N GLY A 472 36.51 -1.82 2.20
CA GLY A 472 35.86 -0.69 2.86
C GLY A 472 34.53 -1.06 3.53
N ILE A 473 33.71 -1.93 2.93
CA ILE A 473 32.48 -2.44 3.57
C ILE A 473 32.84 -3.14 4.87
N ILE A 474 33.85 -4.02 4.85
CA ILE A 474 34.28 -4.75 6.04
C ILE A 474 34.79 -3.78 7.11
N ARG A 475 35.70 -2.86 6.77
CA ARG A 475 36.24 -1.87 7.71
C ARG A 475 35.16 -1.02 8.39
N ILE A 476 34.20 -0.51 7.62
CA ILE A 476 33.11 0.29 8.17
C ILE A 476 32.24 -0.53 9.12
N THR A 477 31.94 -1.79 8.78
CA THR A 477 31.14 -2.66 9.67
C THR A 477 31.90 -3.03 10.94
N GLU A 478 33.21 -3.30 10.86
CA GLU A 478 34.06 -3.56 12.01
C GLU A 478 34.15 -2.35 12.93
N LYS A 479 34.27 -1.15 12.37
CA LYS A 479 34.27 0.10 13.13
C LYS A 479 32.95 0.33 13.86
N ALA A 480 31.82 0.09 13.19
CA ALA A 480 30.50 0.17 13.81
C ALA A 480 30.35 -0.84 14.97
N ILE A 481 30.90 -2.05 14.84
CA ILE A 481 30.92 -3.05 15.90
C ILE A 481 31.85 -2.63 17.06
N GLU A 482 33.00 -2.02 16.77
CA GLU A 482 33.91 -1.47 17.79
C GLU A 482 33.18 -0.43 18.67
N LEU A 483 32.54 0.55 18.03
CA LEU A 483 31.73 1.57 18.69
C LEU A 483 30.52 0.96 19.40
N GLY A 484 29.85 0.01 18.77
CA GLY A 484 28.72 -0.73 19.33
C GLY A 484 29.08 -1.48 20.62
N LYS A 485 30.24 -2.13 20.67
CA LYS A 485 30.76 -2.77 21.88
C LYS A 485 31.04 -1.76 22.98
N ARG A 486 31.61 -0.60 22.62
CA ARG A 486 31.97 0.47 23.57
C ARG A 486 30.74 1.07 24.26
N TYR A 487 29.67 1.34 23.51
CA TYR A 487 28.52 2.10 24.01
C TYR A 487 27.25 1.27 24.28
N ALA A 488 27.06 0.15 23.57
CA ALA A 488 25.88 -0.72 23.71
C ALA A 488 26.20 -2.12 24.28
N GLY A 489 27.49 -2.45 24.46
CA GLY A 489 27.95 -3.69 25.09
C GLY A 489 27.61 -4.94 24.29
N ARG A 490 27.31 -6.04 25.01
CA ARG A 490 27.03 -7.36 24.40
C ARG A 490 25.70 -7.41 23.61
N ASN A 491 24.80 -6.46 23.84
CA ASN A 491 23.47 -6.43 23.22
C ASN A 491 23.45 -5.65 21.88
N PHE A 492 24.61 -5.17 21.43
CA PHE A 492 24.74 -4.52 20.13
C PHE A 492 24.46 -5.50 18.99
N GLN A 493 23.76 -5.03 17.95
CA GLN A 493 23.50 -5.76 16.71
C GLN A 493 23.64 -4.86 15.49
N LEU A 494 24.25 -5.37 14.43
CA LEU A 494 24.39 -4.71 13.14
C LEU A 494 23.69 -5.57 12.08
N ASN A 495 22.78 -4.99 11.30
CA ASN A 495 22.19 -5.68 10.16
C ASN A 495 22.71 -5.04 8.88
N VAL A 496 23.44 -5.80 8.08
CA VAL A 496 23.99 -5.36 6.80
C VAL A 496 23.09 -5.87 5.69
N SER A 497 22.68 -5.00 4.78
CA SER A 497 21.95 -5.35 3.56
C SER A 497 22.81 -4.98 2.36
N ILE A 498 22.94 -5.88 1.40
CA ILE A 498 23.69 -5.64 0.16
C ILE A 498 22.80 -5.94 -1.06
N SER A 499 22.80 -5.04 -2.04
CA SER A 499 21.94 -5.13 -3.23
C SER A 499 22.75 -4.92 -4.52
N PRO A 500 22.53 -5.71 -5.58
CA PRO A 500 23.23 -5.52 -6.84
C PRO A 500 22.90 -4.16 -7.47
N PHE A 501 23.87 -3.57 -8.15
CA PHE A 501 23.63 -2.42 -9.00
C PHE A 501 22.79 -2.83 -10.22
N VAL A 502 21.65 -2.16 -10.41
CA VAL A 502 20.81 -2.29 -11.61
C VAL A 502 20.82 -0.95 -12.36
N PRO A 503 21.29 -0.89 -13.61
CA PRO A 503 21.23 0.32 -14.42
C PRO A 503 19.78 0.69 -14.73
N LYS A 504 19.37 1.90 -14.35
CA LYS A 504 18.00 2.39 -14.56
C LYS A 504 17.94 3.47 -15.65
N PRO A 505 16.84 3.53 -16.42
CA PRO A 505 16.67 4.55 -17.46
C PRO A 505 16.63 5.94 -16.83
N GLN A 506 17.02 6.97 -17.59
CA GLN A 506 17.05 8.38 -17.14
C GLN A 506 18.03 8.64 -15.98
N THR A 507 19.06 7.81 -15.84
CA THR A 507 20.15 8.01 -14.87
C THR A 507 21.49 8.20 -15.58
N PRO A 508 22.47 8.88 -14.95
CA PRO A 508 23.84 8.89 -15.47
C PRO A 508 24.44 7.50 -15.71
N PHE A 509 24.00 6.48 -14.95
CA PHE A 509 24.50 5.12 -15.10
C PHE A 509 23.70 4.25 -16.09
N GLN A 510 22.76 4.80 -16.85
CA GLN A 510 21.94 4.05 -17.80
C GLN A 510 22.74 3.38 -18.94
N TRP A 511 23.99 3.78 -19.16
CA TRP A 511 24.90 3.20 -20.15
C TRP A 511 25.80 2.09 -19.60
N HIS A 512 25.91 1.96 -18.28
CA HIS A 512 26.77 0.95 -17.67
C HIS A 512 26.18 -0.45 -17.77
N ALA A 513 27.03 -1.46 -17.95
CA ALA A 513 26.67 -2.86 -17.79
C ALA A 513 26.23 -3.16 -16.33
N GLN A 514 25.26 -4.05 -16.18
CA GLN A 514 25.05 -4.75 -14.92
C GLN A 514 26.11 -5.86 -14.78
N PRO A 515 26.71 -6.06 -13.59
CA PRO A 515 27.59 -7.20 -13.35
C PRO A 515 26.89 -8.54 -13.58
N THR A 516 27.68 -9.54 -13.93
CA THR A 516 27.20 -10.92 -14.12
C THR A 516 26.80 -11.57 -12.80
N ILE A 517 26.00 -12.65 -12.87
CA ILE A 517 25.58 -13.41 -11.68
C ILE A 517 26.81 -13.93 -10.93
N GLU A 518 27.78 -14.46 -11.67
CA GLU A 518 29.02 -15.02 -11.14
C GLU A 518 29.82 -13.97 -10.36
N GLU A 519 29.91 -12.74 -10.89
CA GLU A 519 30.58 -11.63 -10.20
C GLU A 519 29.85 -11.22 -8.92
N LEU A 520 28.52 -11.12 -8.96
CA LEU A 520 27.70 -10.76 -7.80
C LEU A 520 27.78 -11.83 -6.69
N GLU A 521 27.68 -13.10 -7.05
CA GLU A 521 27.83 -14.22 -6.11
C GLU A 521 29.22 -14.24 -5.48
N ARG A 522 30.27 -13.94 -6.25
CA ARG A 522 31.64 -13.78 -5.73
C ARG A 522 31.73 -12.65 -4.71
N ILE A 523 31.13 -11.49 -4.99
CA ILE A 523 31.11 -10.37 -4.05
C ILE A 523 30.35 -10.74 -2.77
N TYR A 524 29.22 -11.43 -2.89
CA TYR A 524 28.43 -11.90 -1.75
C TYR A 524 29.21 -12.88 -0.88
N ALA A 525 29.84 -13.88 -1.49
CA ALA A 525 30.69 -14.84 -0.78
C ALA A 525 31.86 -14.13 -0.07
N TYR A 526 32.47 -13.14 -0.73
CA TYR A 526 33.55 -12.34 -0.14
C TYR A 526 33.09 -11.63 1.13
N VAL A 527 32.03 -10.82 1.05
CA VAL A 527 31.51 -10.05 2.19
C VAL A 527 31.05 -10.98 3.32
N GLU A 528 30.28 -12.02 2.99
CA GLU A 528 29.75 -12.97 3.98
C GLU A 528 30.86 -13.73 4.73
N SER A 529 31.95 -14.07 4.06
CA SER A 529 33.09 -14.78 4.67
C SER A 529 33.86 -13.93 5.68
N ARG A 530 33.80 -12.60 5.56
CA ARG A 530 34.61 -11.64 6.34
C ARG A 530 33.81 -10.89 7.40
N LEU A 531 32.48 -10.86 7.30
CA LEU A 531 31.64 -10.22 8.31
C LEU A 531 31.71 -10.93 9.67
N ASN A 532 31.69 -10.13 10.73
CA ASN A 532 31.68 -10.64 12.10
C ASN A 532 30.29 -11.23 12.46
N LYS A 533 30.13 -12.53 12.26
CA LYS A 533 28.85 -13.26 12.47
C LYS A 533 28.28 -13.19 13.89
N ARG A 534 29.06 -12.75 14.88
CA ARG A 534 28.58 -12.58 16.26
C ARG A 534 27.75 -11.31 16.45
N TYR A 535 28.08 -10.25 15.74
CA TYR A 535 27.44 -8.93 15.88
C TYR A 535 26.75 -8.45 14.61
N ALA A 536 27.11 -9.00 13.45
CA ALA A 536 26.57 -8.62 12.15
C ALA A 536 25.77 -9.76 11.51
N SER A 537 24.58 -9.44 11.02
CA SER A 537 23.81 -10.27 10.09
C SER A 537 23.92 -9.70 8.67
N LEU A 538 23.86 -10.56 7.65
CA LEU A 538 23.87 -10.15 6.24
C LEU A 538 22.54 -10.55 5.57
N LYS A 539 21.86 -9.57 4.96
CA LYS A 539 20.75 -9.78 4.04
C LYS A 539 21.23 -9.51 2.62
N LYS A 540 21.16 -10.53 1.77
CA LYS A 540 21.50 -10.46 0.35
C LYS A 540 20.20 -10.27 -0.45
N HIS A 541 20.19 -9.37 -1.41
CA HIS A 541 19.12 -9.35 -2.40
C HIS A 541 19.34 -10.47 -3.41
N ASN A 542 18.27 -10.95 -4.05
CA ASN A 542 18.34 -12.08 -4.94
C ASN A 542 19.03 -11.68 -6.27
N VAL A 543 20.17 -12.29 -6.58
CA VAL A 543 20.97 -11.95 -7.77
C VAL A 543 20.20 -12.25 -9.06
N TYR A 544 19.43 -13.34 -9.09
CA TYR A 544 18.65 -13.76 -10.24
C TYR A 544 17.49 -12.79 -10.51
N GLN A 545 16.77 -12.35 -9.46
CA GLN A 545 15.77 -11.28 -9.58
C GLN A 545 16.39 -9.99 -10.12
N SER A 546 17.57 -9.61 -9.63
CA SER A 546 18.24 -8.38 -10.07
C SER A 546 18.60 -8.39 -11.56
N VAL A 547 18.91 -9.55 -12.14
CA VAL A 547 19.17 -9.67 -13.58
C VAL A 547 17.89 -9.51 -14.37
N ILE A 548 16.79 -10.16 -13.97
CA ILE A 548 15.48 -9.97 -14.61
C ILE A 548 15.04 -8.51 -14.52
N GLU A 549 15.22 -7.88 -13.37
CA GLU A 549 15.00 -6.45 -13.19
C GLU A 549 15.86 -5.62 -14.16
N GLY A 550 17.15 -5.95 -14.32
CA GLY A 550 18.04 -5.27 -15.25
C GLY A 550 17.61 -5.42 -16.71
N VAL A 551 17.14 -6.60 -17.12
CA VAL A 551 16.54 -6.82 -18.44
C VAL A 551 15.34 -5.91 -18.62
N LEU A 552 14.34 -6.01 -17.74
CA LEU A 552 13.08 -5.25 -17.85
C LEU A 552 13.28 -3.74 -17.68
N SER A 553 14.34 -3.30 -16.98
CA SER A 553 14.68 -1.89 -16.85
C SER A 553 15.28 -1.32 -18.14
N ARG A 554 16.01 -2.15 -18.90
CA ARG A 554 16.86 -1.70 -20.01
C ARG A 554 16.36 -2.10 -21.40
N ALA A 555 15.37 -3.00 -21.49
CA ALA A 555 14.94 -3.60 -22.74
C ALA A 555 14.07 -2.70 -23.62
N ASP A 556 13.99 -3.07 -24.89
CA ASP A 556 13.10 -2.48 -25.90
C ASP A 556 11.84 -3.33 -26.10
N ARG A 557 10.95 -2.88 -27.00
CA ARG A 557 9.63 -3.45 -27.25
C ARG A 557 9.63 -4.95 -27.53
N ARG A 558 10.72 -5.51 -28.08
CA ARG A 558 10.80 -6.96 -28.37
C ARG A 558 10.59 -7.82 -27.12
N VAL A 559 10.98 -7.31 -25.94
CA VAL A 559 10.84 -8.03 -24.67
C VAL A 559 9.39 -8.28 -24.26
N CYS A 560 8.41 -7.58 -24.83
CA CYS A 560 6.99 -7.84 -24.59
C CYS A 560 6.65 -9.31 -24.86
N SER A 561 7.23 -9.91 -25.90
CA SER A 561 7.04 -11.34 -26.22
C SER A 561 7.54 -12.27 -25.10
N ALA A 562 8.73 -12.01 -24.55
CA ALA A 562 9.27 -12.78 -23.42
C ALA A 562 8.48 -12.56 -22.14
N LEU A 563 8.05 -11.33 -21.85
CA LEU A 563 7.21 -11.02 -20.69
C LEU A 563 5.87 -11.77 -20.76
N TYR A 564 5.21 -11.72 -21.91
CA TYR A 564 3.98 -12.48 -22.16
C TYR A 564 4.22 -13.99 -22.00
N ARG A 565 5.32 -14.50 -22.55
CA ARG A 565 5.65 -15.92 -22.46
C ARG A 565 5.97 -16.37 -21.04
N ALA A 566 6.72 -15.58 -20.27
CA ALA A 566 7.03 -15.86 -18.87
C ALA A 566 5.73 -15.93 -18.04
N TRP A 567 4.80 -15.01 -18.27
CA TRP A 567 3.48 -15.04 -17.66
C TRP A 567 2.70 -16.31 -18.02
N GLN A 568 2.68 -16.71 -19.31
CA GLN A 568 2.02 -17.96 -19.75
C GLN A 568 2.63 -19.21 -19.09
N LEU A 569 3.93 -19.21 -18.81
CA LEU A 569 4.63 -20.29 -18.11
C LEU A 569 4.30 -20.32 -16.60
N GLY A 570 3.68 -19.26 -16.07
CA GLY A 570 3.24 -19.15 -14.69
C GLY A 570 4.04 -18.17 -13.82
N CYS A 571 4.92 -17.35 -14.40
CA CYS A 571 5.59 -16.27 -13.66
C CYS A 571 4.57 -15.22 -13.21
N ARG A 572 4.63 -14.89 -11.92
CA ARG A 572 3.79 -13.91 -11.21
C ARG A 572 4.41 -13.64 -9.86
N PHE A 573 4.18 -12.45 -9.31
CA PHE A 573 4.81 -12.00 -8.07
C PHE A 573 6.33 -12.14 -8.08
N ASP A 574 7.00 -11.78 -9.19
CA ASP A 574 8.44 -12.00 -9.36
C ASP A 574 9.33 -11.23 -8.35
N ASN A 575 8.77 -10.21 -7.69
CA ASN A 575 9.42 -9.49 -6.58
C ASN A 575 9.44 -10.26 -5.24
N TRP A 576 8.71 -11.37 -5.13
CA TRP A 576 8.61 -12.19 -3.91
C TRP A 576 9.49 -13.42 -4.07
N ASP A 577 10.48 -13.60 -3.19
CA ASP A 577 11.46 -14.69 -3.28
C ASP A 577 10.79 -16.08 -3.35
N GLU A 578 9.66 -16.27 -2.66
CA GLU A 578 8.92 -17.53 -2.63
C GLU A 578 8.15 -17.83 -3.93
N SER A 579 7.88 -16.80 -4.74
CA SER A 579 7.11 -16.92 -6.00
C SER A 579 7.99 -16.78 -7.25
N PHE A 580 9.20 -16.25 -7.11
CA PHE A 580 10.09 -15.99 -8.23
C PHE A 580 10.61 -17.27 -8.90
N ARG A 581 10.49 -17.34 -10.23
CA ARG A 581 10.82 -18.52 -11.04
C ARG A 581 11.82 -18.19 -12.16
N TYR A 582 13.10 -18.14 -11.80
CA TYR A 582 14.18 -17.83 -12.74
C TYR A 582 14.24 -18.81 -13.93
N ASP A 583 14.00 -20.10 -13.67
CA ASP A 583 13.99 -21.15 -14.68
C ASP A 583 12.97 -20.88 -15.79
N LEU A 584 11.77 -20.42 -15.43
CA LEU A 584 10.70 -20.10 -16.37
C LEU A 584 10.99 -18.83 -17.17
N TRP A 585 11.64 -17.83 -16.55
CA TRP A 585 12.11 -16.65 -17.28
C TRP A 585 13.15 -17.00 -18.34
N MET A 586 14.12 -17.85 -17.99
CA MET A 586 15.13 -18.30 -18.96
C MET A 586 14.52 -19.12 -20.09
N GLN A 587 13.53 -19.96 -19.78
CA GLN A 587 12.74 -20.66 -20.80
C GLN A 587 12.01 -19.67 -21.73
N ALA A 588 11.34 -18.66 -21.17
CA ALA A 588 10.63 -17.64 -21.96
C ALA A 588 11.56 -16.88 -22.91
N PHE A 589 12.75 -16.49 -22.43
CA PHE A 589 13.76 -15.84 -23.26
C PHE A 589 14.24 -16.75 -24.39
N ALA A 590 14.54 -18.02 -24.10
CA ALA A 590 14.97 -18.98 -25.11
C ALA A 590 13.90 -19.21 -26.19
N GLU A 591 12.64 -19.37 -25.80
CA GLU A 591 11.52 -19.62 -26.72
C GLU A 591 11.16 -18.41 -27.59
N THR A 592 11.49 -17.19 -27.14
CA THR A 592 11.24 -15.93 -27.87
C THR A 592 12.46 -15.39 -28.61
N GLY A 593 13.61 -16.07 -28.50
CA GLY A 593 14.86 -15.65 -29.14
C GLY A 593 15.46 -14.38 -28.54
N ILE A 594 15.16 -14.08 -27.28
CA ILE A 594 15.66 -12.90 -26.56
C ILE A 594 16.87 -13.30 -25.72
N ASP A 595 17.99 -12.61 -25.90
CA ASP A 595 19.15 -12.76 -25.02
C ASP A 595 19.03 -11.79 -23.83
N PRO A 596 18.80 -12.28 -22.59
CA PRO A 596 18.70 -11.42 -21.41
C PRO A 596 20.04 -10.74 -21.09
N HIS A 597 21.17 -11.40 -21.34
CA HIS A 597 22.49 -10.83 -21.03
C HIS A 597 22.85 -9.68 -21.99
N TRP A 598 22.37 -9.73 -23.23
CA TRP A 598 22.53 -8.61 -24.19
C TRP A 598 21.89 -7.31 -23.68
N TYR A 599 20.75 -7.41 -22.97
CA TYR A 599 20.07 -6.26 -22.38
C TYR A 599 20.69 -5.82 -21.04
N ALA A 600 20.94 -6.76 -20.14
CA ALA A 600 21.36 -6.47 -18.77
C ALA A 600 22.87 -6.18 -18.65
N CYS A 601 23.72 -6.99 -19.29
CA CYS A 601 25.16 -7.06 -19.01
C CYS A 601 26.05 -6.36 -20.06
N ARG A 602 25.46 -5.63 -21.02
CA ARG A 602 26.22 -4.91 -22.06
C ARG A 602 26.43 -3.43 -21.71
N GLU A 603 27.65 -2.94 -21.94
CA GLU A 603 27.95 -1.50 -21.92
C GLU A 603 27.38 -0.85 -23.20
N ARG A 604 26.71 0.29 -23.06
CA ARG A 604 26.14 1.04 -24.20
C ARG A 604 27.00 2.26 -24.50
N SER A 605 27.14 2.60 -25.78
CA SER A 605 27.85 3.82 -26.19
C SER A 605 26.96 5.06 -25.98
N ARG A 606 27.57 6.25 -26.01
CA ARG A 606 26.84 7.53 -25.94
C ARG A 606 25.81 7.68 -27.05
N ASP A 607 26.20 7.27 -28.26
CA ASP A 607 25.45 7.47 -29.50
C ASP A 607 24.43 6.37 -29.77
N GLU A 608 24.43 5.30 -28.96
CA GLU A 608 23.37 4.29 -28.99
C GLU A 608 22.02 4.95 -28.66
N VAL A 609 21.01 4.65 -29.47
CA VAL A 609 19.63 5.06 -29.21
C VAL A 609 19.07 4.15 -28.14
N LEU A 610 18.65 4.74 -27.03
CA LEU A 610 18.08 4.00 -25.90
C LEU A 610 16.57 3.79 -26.12
N PRO A 611 15.99 2.69 -25.61
CA PRO A 611 14.55 2.41 -25.76
C PRO A 611 13.63 3.53 -25.25
N TRP A 612 14.12 4.33 -24.31
CA TRP A 612 13.41 5.47 -23.72
C TRP A 612 13.89 6.83 -24.23
N ASP A 613 14.67 6.93 -25.31
CA ASP A 613 15.15 8.23 -25.82
C ASP A 613 14.01 9.14 -26.32
N HIS A 614 12.84 8.57 -26.63
CA HIS A 614 11.61 9.31 -26.96
C HIS A 614 10.83 9.77 -25.69
N ILE A 615 11.32 9.44 -24.50
CA ILE A 615 10.77 9.86 -23.20
C ILE A 615 11.79 10.78 -22.52
N SER A 616 11.34 11.94 -22.03
CA SER A 616 12.22 12.89 -21.33
C SER A 616 11.81 13.06 -19.88
N ALA A 617 12.75 12.78 -18.98
CA ALA A 617 12.63 13.15 -17.57
C ALA A 617 12.94 14.64 -17.30
N SER A 618 12.87 15.50 -18.32
CA SER A 618 13.38 16.89 -18.28
C SER A 618 14.85 16.93 -17.86
N LEU A 619 15.65 15.98 -18.38
CA LEU A 619 17.10 15.90 -18.15
C LEU A 619 17.81 15.77 -19.49
N GLY A 620 18.78 16.64 -19.76
CA GLY A 620 19.56 16.58 -20.99
C GLY A 620 20.42 15.31 -21.06
N LYS A 621 20.43 14.61 -22.21
CA LYS A 621 21.30 13.44 -22.45
C LYS A 621 22.77 13.78 -22.24
N ASP A 622 23.18 14.98 -22.64
CA ASP A 622 24.52 15.53 -22.41
C ASP A 622 24.86 15.75 -20.93
N PHE A 623 23.89 16.18 -20.12
CA PHE A 623 24.09 16.30 -18.68
C PHE A 623 24.31 14.93 -18.05
N LEU A 624 23.47 13.95 -18.38
CA LEU A 624 23.58 12.58 -17.86
C LEU A 624 24.92 11.94 -18.26
N TRP A 625 25.36 12.14 -19.50
CA TRP A 625 26.65 11.65 -19.99
C TRP A 625 27.83 12.32 -19.27
N LYS A 626 27.80 13.65 -19.09
CA LYS A 626 28.84 14.37 -18.32
C LYS A 626 28.91 13.90 -16.86
N GLU A 627 27.79 13.53 -16.26
CA GLU A 627 27.78 12.94 -14.92
C GLU A 627 28.41 11.54 -14.89
N LYS A 628 28.21 10.71 -15.92
CA LYS A 628 28.94 9.44 -16.09
C LYS A 628 30.45 9.66 -16.19
N GLU A 629 30.89 10.60 -17.03
CA GLU A 629 32.32 10.91 -17.16
C GLU A 629 32.92 11.48 -15.85
N ARG A 630 32.13 12.22 -15.07
CA ARG A 630 32.54 12.69 -13.74
C ARG A 630 32.68 11.52 -12.76
N SER A 631 31.81 10.51 -12.83
CA SER A 631 31.92 9.35 -11.94
C SER A 631 33.20 8.55 -12.18
N GLU A 632 33.62 8.40 -13.44
CA GLU A 632 34.87 7.71 -13.80
C GLU A 632 36.11 8.36 -13.18
N ARG A 633 36.03 9.67 -12.87
CA ARG A 633 37.09 10.44 -12.20
C ARG A 633 36.82 10.69 -10.71
N ALA A 634 35.80 10.05 -10.12
CA ALA A 634 35.32 10.30 -8.75
C ALA A 634 35.07 11.80 -8.44
N ALA A 635 34.70 12.58 -9.46
CA ALA A 635 34.36 13.99 -9.34
C ALA A 635 32.94 14.14 -8.80
N VAL A 636 32.76 15.08 -7.87
CA VAL A 636 31.48 15.32 -7.19
C VAL A 636 30.72 16.43 -7.89
N THR A 637 29.40 16.28 -7.93
CA THR A 637 28.46 17.32 -8.33
C THR A 637 27.72 17.80 -7.09
N THR A 638 27.86 19.10 -6.79
CA THR A 638 27.34 19.71 -5.56
C THR A 638 25.82 19.93 -5.61
N ASP A 639 25.24 20.13 -4.43
CA ASP A 639 23.82 20.46 -4.28
C ASP A 639 23.51 21.83 -4.91
N CYS A 640 22.69 21.80 -5.98
CA CYS A 640 22.32 22.98 -6.74
C CYS A 640 21.32 23.93 -6.05
N SER A 641 20.82 23.59 -4.85
CA SER A 641 19.91 24.45 -4.08
C SER A 641 20.63 25.44 -3.16
N THR A 642 21.83 25.08 -2.72
CA THR A 642 22.68 25.89 -1.84
C THR A 642 23.89 26.45 -2.56
N THR A 643 24.25 25.89 -3.71
CA THR A 643 25.42 26.29 -4.50
C THR A 643 25.02 26.76 -5.91
N LYS A 644 25.74 26.33 -6.95
CA LYS A 644 25.52 26.72 -8.35
C LYS A 644 24.73 25.64 -9.08
N CYS A 645 23.86 26.04 -9.99
CA CYS A 645 23.14 25.10 -10.86
C CYS A 645 24.12 24.22 -11.67
N ALA A 646 23.84 22.92 -11.73
CA ALA A 646 24.61 21.94 -12.49
C ALA A 646 24.22 21.84 -13.98
N GLY A 647 23.20 22.60 -14.42
CA GLY A 647 22.77 22.62 -15.83
C GLY A 647 22.08 21.34 -16.29
N CYS A 648 21.25 20.72 -15.44
CA CYS A 648 20.56 19.46 -15.78
C CYS A 648 19.29 19.63 -16.62
N GLU A 649 18.88 20.86 -16.94
CA GLU A 649 17.68 21.19 -17.74
C GLU A 649 16.32 20.90 -17.08
N ALA A 650 16.29 20.39 -15.84
CA ALA A 650 15.04 20.16 -15.11
C ALA A 650 14.30 21.44 -14.68
N CYS A 651 14.98 22.60 -14.70
CA CYS A 651 14.41 23.88 -14.30
C CYS A 651 14.45 24.86 -15.49
N ASP A 652 13.36 25.59 -15.70
CA ASP A 652 13.32 26.76 -16.59
C ASP A 652 13.60 28.08 -15.86
N PHE A 653 13.65 28.03 -14.51
CA PHE A 653 13.83 29.16 -13.58
C PHE A 653 12.74 30.25 -13.64
N LYS A 654 11.67 30.02 -14.40
CA LYS A 654 10.49 30.87 -14.50
C LYS A 654 9.34 30.25 -13.72
N GLU A 655 8.82 29.12 -14.21
CA GLU A 655 7.69 28.39 -13.63
C GLU A 655 8.18 27.12 -12.90
N VAL A 656 9.16 26.43 -13.47
CA VAL A 656 9.72 25.18 -12.96
C VAL A 656 11.09 25.46 -12.35
N LYS A 657 11.17 25.36 -11.01
CA LYS A 657 12.41 25.53 -10.24
C LYS A 657 12.35 24.76 -8.93
N ASN A 658 13.51 24.64 -8.26
CA ASN A 658 13.55 24.15 -6.89
C ASN A 658 12.74 25.07 -5.98
N ILE A 659 11.89 24.49 -5.15
CA ILE A 659 11.08 25.17 -4.14
C ILE A 659 11.49 24.59 -2.79
N LEU A 660 12.19 25.41 -2.00
CA LEU A 660 12.51 25.12 -0.60
C LEU A 660 11.47 25.77 0.30
N SER A 661 11.20 25.16 1.45
CA SER A 661 10.40 25.83 2.48
C SER A 661 11.12 27.08 2.99
N ALA A 662 10.38 28.18 3.11
CA ALA A 662 10.88 29.38 3.76
C ALA A 662 11.14 29.09 5.26
N LYS A 663 12.09 29.82 5.85
CA LYS A 663 12.26 29.86 7.30
C LYS A 663 11.12 30.66 7.91
N GLU A 664 10.47 30.09 8.93
CA GLU A 664 9.33 30.68 9.62
C GLU A 664 9.70 30.97 11.07
N ASP A 665 10.40 32.09 11.28
CA ASP A 665 10.92 32.47 12.60
C ASP A 665 9.80 32.67 13.65
N GLY A 666 8.60 33.07 13.22
CA GLY A 666 7.43 33.21 14.10
C GLY A 666 6.94 31.90 14.72
N LEU A 667 7.09 30.79 13.99
CA LEU A 667 6.69 29.47 14.46
C LEU A 667 7.60 28.98 15.60
N VAL A 668 8.90 29.29 15.52
CA VAL A 668 9.89 28.93 16.55
C VAL A 668 9.58 29.62 17.89
N GLU A 669 9.12 30.85 17.86
CA GLU A 669 8.78 31.61 19.06
C GLU A 669 7.49 31.11 19.73
N GLU A 670 6.51 30.66 18.93
CA GLU A 670 5.29 30.00 19.41
C GLU A 670 5.61 28.65 20.08
N LEU A 671 6.49 27.84 19.47
CA LEU A 671 6.94 26.54 20.00
C LEU A 671 7.66 26.66 21.36
N ARG A 672 8.46 27.71 21.56
CA ARG A 672 9.14 27.96 22.85
C ARG A 672 8.17 28.24 23.99
N ARG A 673 6.99 28.80 23.71
CA ARG A 673 5.96 29.05 24.72
C ARG A 673 5.28 27.75 25.17
N GLU A 674 5.08 26.80 24.26
CA GLU A 674 4.39 25.54 24.54
C GLU A 674 5.25 24.51 25.30
N GLN A 675 6.57 24.49 25.09
CA GLN A 675 7.50 23.56 25.76
C GLN A 675 7.54 23.64 27.30
N LYS A 676 6.95 24.67 27.93
CA LYS A 676 6.95 24.84 29.39
C LYS A 676 5.98 23.92 30.15
N ARG A 677 5.08 23.20 29.48
CA ARG A 677 4.13 22.27 30.14
C ARG A 677 4.54 20.82 29.87
N LYS A 678 4.98 20.09 30.91
CA LYS A 678 5.06 18.62 30.84
C LYS A 678 3.63 18.08 30.74
N PRO A 679 3.31 17.25 29.73
CA PRO A 679 2.00 16.62 29.66
C PRO A 679 1.88 15.57 30.76
N GLU A 680 0.96 15.77 31.70
CA GLU A 680 0.49 14.70 32.59
C GLU A 680 -0.50 13.83 31.82
N VAL A 681 -0.35 12.51 31.91
CA VAL A 681 -1.34 11.57 31.36
C VAL A 681 -2.50 11.50 32.35
N PRO A 682 -3.71 11.97 32.03
CA PRO A 682 -4.81 11.98 32.98
C PRO A 682 -5.25 10.55 33.31
N SER A 683 -5.58 10.30 34.58
CA SER A 683 -6.18 9.03 34.99
C SER A 683 -7.59 8.90 34.44
N PRO A 684 -8.06 7.68 34.09
CA PRO A 684 -9.44 7.48 33.66
C PRO A 684 -10.41 7.77 34.79
N VAL A 685 -11.48 8.51 34.49
CA VAL A 685 -12.53 8.89 35.45
C VAL A 685 -13.91 8.32 35.09
N SER A 686 -14.08 7.84 33.86
CA SER A 686 -15.31 7.15 33.43
C SER A 686 -15.00 5.94 32.54
N ARG A 687 -15.90 4.96 32.57
CA ARG A 687 -15.87 3.74 31.74
C ARG A 687 -17.27 3.52 31.18
N ILE A 688 -17.37 3.41 29.87
CA ILE A 688 -18.63 3.17 29.15
C ILE A 688 -18.53 1.82 28.45
N ARG A 689 -19.55 1.01 28.59
CA ARG A 689 -19.74 -0.24 27.85
C ARG A 689 -20.68 0.02 26.69
N PHE A 690 -20.21 -0.26 25.48
CA PHE A 690 -21.01 -0.25 24.28
C PHE A 690 -21.43 -1.66 23.90
N THR A 691 -22.68 -1.79 23.44
CA THR A 691 -23.19 -2.97 22.75
C THR A 691 -23.19 -2.69 21.25
N TYR A 692 -22.67 -3.61 20.45
CA TYR A 692 -22.60 -3.46 18.99
C TYR A 692 -22.93 -4.75 18.24
N ALA A 693 -23.37 -4.60 16.99
CA ALA A 693 -23.43 -5.70 16.03
C ALA A 693 -22.27 -5.60 15.03
N ARG A 694 -21.71 -6.75 14.67
CA ARG A 694 -20.64 -6.95 13.68
C ARG A 694 -21.17 -7.89 12.59
N ARG A 695 -21.39 -7.35 11.40
CA ARG A 695 -22.01 -8.01 10.26
C ARG A 695 -21.23 -7.78 8.95
N GLY A 696 -21.74 -8.31 7.84
CA GLY A 696 -21.23 -8.05 6.49
C GLY A 696 -19.76 -8.45 6.32
N ALA A 697 -19.00 -7.59 5.64
CA ALA A 697 -17.58 -7.79 5.35
C ALA A 697 -16.72 -7.98 6.62
N LEU A 698 -17.13 -7.41 7.75
CA LEU A 698 -16.38 -7.49 8.99
C LEU A 698 -16.25 -8.91 9.53
N ARG A 699 -17.07 -9.88 9.10
CA ARG A 699 -16.88 -11.30 9.49
C ARG A 699 -15.61 -11.92 8.91
N TYR A 700 -15.06 -11.34 7.85
CA TYR A 700 -13.88 -11.85 7.12
C TYR A 700 -12.54 -11.26 7.57
N ILE A 701 -12.54 -10.44 8.64
CA ILE A 701 -11.31 -9.92 9.24
C ILE A 701 -11.03 -10.57 10.59
N SER A 702 -9.75 -10.61 10.98
CA SER A 702 -9.35 -11.16 12.28
C SER A 702 -9.90 -10.30 13.44
N HIS A 703 -9.96 -10.87 14.66
CA HIS A 703 -10.34 -10.09 15.83
C HIS A 703 -9.38 -8.92 16.10
N LEU A 704 -8.07 -9.11 15.86
CA LEU A 704 -7.08 -8.04 16.03
C LEU A 704 -7.30 -6.90 15.04
N ASP A 705 -7.65 -7.24 13.80
CA ASP A 705 -7.97 -6.26 12.76
C ASP A 705 -9.24 -5.48 13.07
N PHE A 706 -10.28 -6.19 13.54
CA PHE A 706 -11.52 -5.57 13.98
C PHE A 706 -11.29 -4.65 15.19
N ALA A 707 -10.54 -5.09 16.19
CA ALA A 707 -10.21 -4.28 17.36
C ALA A 707 -9.45 -3.00 16.96
N ARG A 708 -8.51 -3.10 16.01
CA ARG A 708 -7.85 -1.93 15.43
C ARG A 708 -8.85 -0.99 14.75
N ALA A 709 -9.70 -1.50 13.87
CA ALA A 709 -10.68 -0.68 13.15
C ALA A 709 -11.63 0.08 14.10
N VAL A 710 -12.14 -0.59 15.14
CA VAL A 710 -12.97 0.04 16.18
C VAL A 710 -12.20 1.11 16.96
N THR A 711 -10.94 0.87 17.31
CA THR A 711 -10.09 1.89 17.97
C THR A 711 -9.91 3.13 17.07
N LEU A 712 -9.72 2.94 15.76
CA LEU A 712 -9.64 4.07 14.82
C LEU A 712 -10.97 4.83 14.75
N VAL A 713 -12.12 4.13 14.73
CA VAL A 713 -13.46 4.76 14.81
C VAL A 713 -13.59 5.59 16.09
N LEU A 714 -13.24 5.04 17.25
CA LEU A 714 -13.31 5.74 18.53
C LEU A 714 -12.45 7.01 18.53
N ARG A 715 -11.24 6.97 17.97
CA ARG A 715 -10.34 8.13 17.90
C ARG A 715 -10.87 9.26 17.01
N ARG A 716 -11.67 8.94 15.98
CA ARG A 716 -12.32 9.91 15.09
C ARG A 716 -13.50 10.64 15.73
N THR A 717 -14.01 10.14 16.86
CA THR A 717 -15.08 10.83 17.61
C THR A 717 -14.61 12.08 18.35
N GLU A 718 -13.28 12.24 18.51
CA GLU A 718 -12.66 13.28 19.33
C GLU A 718 -13.09 13.26 20.82
N LEU A 719 -13.72 12.17 21.28
CA LEU A 719 -14.00 11.96 22.70
C LEU A 719 -12.70 11.88 23.54
N PRO A 720 -12.74 12.25 24.83
CA PRO A 720 -11.56 12.30 25.70
C PRO A 720 -11.12 10.90 26.16
N LEU A 721 -10.63 10.08 25.22
CA LEU A 721 -10.18 8.71 25.48
C LEU A 721 -9.03 8.69 26.49
N ALA A 722 -9.07 7.73 27.41
CA ALA A 722 -7.94 7.44 28.29
C ALA A 722 -6.91 6.56 27.59
N TYR A 723 -5.64 6.79 27.90
CA TYR A 723 -4.51 6.07 27.28
C TYR A 723 -3.68 5.31 28.33
N SER A 724 -2.97 4.27 27.90
CA SER A 724 -2.00 3.56 28.73
C SER A 724 -0.75 4.41 28.99
N HIS A 725 -0.06 4.14 30.10
CA HIS A 725 1.26 4.73 30.36
C HIS A 725 2.35 4.03 29.55
N GLY A 726 3.41 4.76 29.17
CA GLY A 726 4.59 4.24 28.48
C GLY A 726 4.96 5.04 27.23
N PHE A 727 5.97 4.57 26.50
CA PHE A 727 6.51 5.24 25.30
C PHE A 727 5.54 5.25 24.11
N ASN A 728 4.59 4.32 24.07
CA ASN A 728 3.54 4.22 23.05
C ASN A 728 2.18 4.09 23.75
N PRO A 729 1.56 5.21 24.16
CA PRO A 729 0.23 5.19 24.76
C PRO A 729 -0.78 4.58 23.80
N GLN A 730 -1.57 3.61 24.27
CA GLN A 730 -2.64 2.97 23.52
C GLN A 730 -3.98 3.36 24.15
N ALA A 731 -4.99 3.59 23.34
CA ALA A 731 -6.33 3.85 23.85
C ALA A 731 -6.78 2.67 24.74
N ARG A 732 -7.29 2.98 25.93
CA ARG A 732 -7.80 1.97 26.86
C ARG A 732 -9.16 1.50 26.34
N VAL A 733 -9.12 0.42 25.57
CA VAL A 733 -10.27 -0.27 24.98
C VAL A 733 -10.17 -1.75 25.32
N GLN A 734 -11.26 -2.34 25.79
CA GLN A 734 -11.31 -3.76 26.15
C GLN A 734 -12.50 -4.41 25.47
N PHE A 735 -12.25 -5.43 24.65
CA PHE A 735 -13.29 -6.21 24.01
C PHE A 735 -13.72 -7.39 24.87
N ALA A 736 -14.95 -7.85 24.68
CA ALA A 736 -15.40 -9.16 25.11
C ALA A 736 -14.57 -10.29 24.46
N PRO A 737 -14.68 -11.56 24.95
CA PRO A 737 -13.97 -12.68 24.37
C PRO A 737 -14.11 -12.74 22.84
N PRO A 738 -13.01 -12.97 22.09
CA PRO A 738 -12.96 -12.77 20.66
C PRO A 738 -13.95 -13.68 19.91
N LEU A 739 -14.59 -13.12 18.90
CA LEU A 739 -15.46 -13.87 18.00
C LEU A 739 -14.59 -14.62 16.96
N PRO A 740 -14.85 -15.91 16.66
CA PRO A 740 -14.15 -16.65 15.62
C PRO A 740 -14.28 -15.98 14.23
N LEU A 741 -13.30 -16.22 13.34
CA LEU A 741 -13.36 -15.74 11.95
C LEU A 741 -14.58 -16.36 11.23
N GLY A 742 -15.28 -15.57 10.42
CA GLY A 742 -16.48 -15.97 9.68
C GLY A 742 -17.79 -15.78 10.44
N PHE A 743 -17.75 -15.55 11.75
CA PHE A 743 -18.94 -15.39 12.57
C PHE A 743 -19.49 -13.96 12.51
N LEU A 744 -20.81 -13.85 12.60
CA LEU A 744 -21.52 -12.60 12.91
C LEU A 744 -21.63 -12.41 14.42
N GLY A 745 -21.72 -11.16 14.87
CA GLY A 745 -22.01 -10.83 16.27
C GLY A 745 -23.19 -9.87 16.33
N GLU A 746 -24.21 -10.16 17.13
CA GLU A 746 -25.42 -9.34 17.20
C GLU A 746 -25.48 -8.43 18.42
N GLN A 747 -24.93 -8.87 19.57
CA GLN A 747 -24.86 -8.08 20.80
C GLN A 747 -23.49 -8.25 21.47
N GLU A 748 -22.47 -7.81 20.76
CA GLU A 748 -21.09 -7.81 21.20
C GLU A 748 -20.81 -6.65 22.17
N LEU A 749 -19.81 -6.80 23.03
CA LEU A 749 -19.50 -5.81 24.08
C LEU A 749 -18.08 -5.28 23.96
N VAL A 750 -17.93 -3.97 24.19
CA VAL A 750 -16.63 -3.30 24.32
C VAL A 750 -16.70 -2.23 25.42
N ASP A 751 -15.71 -2.23 26.29
CA ASP A 751 -15.55 -1.21 27.33
C ASP A 751 -14.47 -0.20 26.89
N VAL A 752 -14.77 1.08 27.07
CA VAL A 752 -13.90 2.20 26.71
C VAL A 752 -13.77 3.13 27.92
N TRP A 753 -12.55 3.58 28.20
CA TRP A 753 -12.25 4.47 29.32
C TRP A 753 -12.00 5.90 28.82
N PHE A 754 -12.44 6.88 29.59
CA PHE A 754 -12.30 8.29 29.28
C PHE A 754 -11.68 9.07 30.44
N THR A 755 -10.99 10.16 30.11
CA THR A 755 -10.33 11.07 31.07
C THR A 755 -11.28 12.14 31.63
N GLU A 756 -12.49 12.23 31.09
CA GLU A 756 -13.54 13.13 31.57
C GLU A 756 -14.83 12.35 31.90
N PRO A 757 -15.69 12.87 32.80
CA PRO A 757 -17.02 12.30 33.02
C PRO A 757 -17.84 12.41 31.73
N LEU A 758 -18.33 11.28 31.21
CA LEU A 758 -19.06 11.22 29.96
C LEU A 758 -20.36 10.44 30.14
N LEU A 759 -21.46 10.98 29.62
CA LEU A 759 -22.76 10.29 29.59
C LEU A 759 -22.77 9.24 28.49
N ALA A 760 -23.35 8.08 28.78
CA ALA A 760 -23.40 6.95 27.85
C ALA A 760 -24.10 7.31 26.54
N GLU A 761 -25.16 8.11 26.60
CA GLU A 761 -25.95 8.55 25.45
C GLU A 761 -25.14 9.48 24.53
N VAL A 762 -24.35 10.39 25.11
CA VAL A 762 -23.46 11.29 24.36
C VAL A 762 -22.37 10.49 23.65
N ALA A 763 -21.78 9.50 24.35
CA ALA A 763 -20.76 8.65 23.77
C ALA A 763 -21.32 7.79 22.62
N LEU A 764 -22.54 7.25 22.78
CA LEU A 764 -23.24 6.46 21.76
C LEU A 764 -23.53 7.28 20.50
N GLU A 765 -24.02 8.50 20.68
CA GLU A 765 -24.28 9.42 19.57
C GLU A 765 -22.99 9.78 18.83
N ALA A 766 -21.89 10.00 19.55
CA ALA A 766 -20.60 10.32 18.95
C ALA A 766 -20.05 9.17 18.08
N VAL A 767 -20.13 7.91 18.54
CA VAL A 767 -19.66 6.76 17.75
C VAL A 767 -20.55 6.46 16.55
N ARG A 768 -21.88 6.70 16.65
CA ARG A 768 -22.82 6.52 15.53
C ARG A 768 -22.60 7.47 14.36
N ARG A 769 -21.98 8.63 14.61
CA ARG A 769 -21.62 9.61 13.55
C ARG A 769 -20.43 9.17 12.69
N ILE A 770 -19.70 8.15 13.11
CA ILE A 770 -18.56 7.60 12.36
C ILE A 770 -18.97 6.20 11.84
N PRO A 771 -19.68 6.12 10.71
CA PRO A 771 -20.15 4.85 10.19
C PRO A 771 -18.99 4.00 9.68
N LEU A 772 -19.03 2.71 10.01
CA LEU A 772 -18.18 1.67 9.44
C LEU A 772 -19.10 0.57 8.91
N ASP A 773 -18.97 0.22 7.64
CA ASP A 773 -19.85 -0.79 7.03
C ASP A 773 -19.77 -2.12 7.78
N GLY A 774 -20.93 -2.68 8.12
CA GLY A 774 -21.06 -3.86 8.96
C GLY A 774 -20.89 -3.65 10.47
N LEU A 775 -20.57 -2.46 10.97
CA LEU A 775 -20.53 -2.16 12.41
C LEU A 775 -21.72 -1.29 12.82
N GLU A 776 -22.57 -1.78 13.71
CA GLU A 776 -23.72 -1.04 14.24
C GLU A 776 -23.61 -0.88 15.75
N TRP A 777 -23.59 0.37 16.23
CA TRP A 777 -23.62 0.67 17.67
C TRP A 777 -25.07 0.67 18.18
N LEU A 778 -25.40 -0.27 19.07
CA LEU A 778 -26.77 -0.52 19.52
C LEU A 778 -27.11 0.26 20.79
N GLU A 779 -26.29 0.10 21.83
CA GLU A 779 -26.55 0.66 23.15
C GLU A 779 -25.24 1.09 23.83
N ALA A 780 -25.35 1.93 24.85
CA ALA A 780 -24.24 2.28 25.73
C ALA A 780 -24.72 2.36 27.18
N SER A 781 -23.85 2.03 28.13
CA SER A 781 -24.14 2.12 29.56
C SER A 781 -22.88 2.46 30.37
N THR A 782 -23.05 3.18 31.47
CA THR A 782 -21.95 3.49 32.39
C THR A 782 -21.59 2.26 33.22
N VAL A 783 -20.29 1.98 33.35
CA VAL A 783 -19.76 0.87 34.15
C VAL A 783 -18.83 1.41 35.24
N PRO A 784 -18.90 0.93 36.50
CA PRO A 784 -17.94 1.32 37.52
C PRO A 784 -16.49 1.05 37.10
N LEU A 785 -15.57 1.96 37.43
CA LEU A 785 -14.14 1.77 37.14
C LEU A 785 -13.56 0.51 37.82
N SER A 786 -14.11 0.12 38.97
CA SER A 786 -13.75 -1.08 39.74
C SER A 786 -14.36 -2.38 39.21
N ALA A 787 -15.27 -2.32 38.23
CA ALA A 787 -15.91 -3.52 37.68
C ALA A 787 -14.86 -4.44 37.03
N PRO A 788 -15.08 -5.77 37.05
CA PRO A 788 -14.14 -6.72 36.44
C PRO A 788 -13.93 -6.46 34.95
N ALA A 789 -12.81 -6.95 34.43
CA ALA A 789 -12.52 -7.00 33.01
C ALA A 789 -13.61 -7.78 32.25
N LEU A 790 -13.99 -7.34 31.05
CA LEU A 790 -15.02 -8.02 30.24
C LEU A 790 -14.74 -9.52 30.05
N GLY A 791 -13.50 -9.90 29.78
CA GLY A 791 -13.12 -11.31 29.62
C GLY A 791 -13.32 -12.17 30.88
N ALA A 792 -13.37 -11.56 32.08
CA ALA A 792 -13.67 -12.26 33.33
C ALA A 792 -15.15 -12.16 33.74
N ASP A 793 -15.87 -11.15 33.26
CA ASP A 793 -17.30 -10.94 33.54
C ASP A 793 -18.20 -11.78 32.63
N VAL A 794 -17.77 -12.07 31.39
CA VAL A 794 -18.50 -12.96 30.47
C VAL A 794 -18.42 -14.41 30.93
N VAL A 795 -19.57 -15.02 31.22
CA VAL A 795 -19.68 -16.40 31.74
C VAL A 795 -20.28 -17.40 30.74
N ALA A 796 -21.07 -16.93 29.77
CA ALA A 796 -21.64 -17.74 28.70
C ALA A 796 -21.96 -16.90 27.45
N ALA A 797 -22.24 -17.54 26.33
CA ALA A 797 -22.84 -16.89 25.16
C ALA A 797 -23.79 -17.81 24.41
N ASP A 798 -24.80 -17.19 23.79
CA ASP A 798 -25.74 -17.86 22.89
C ASP A 798 -25.27 -17.71 21.44
N TYR A 799 -25.22 -18.83 20.73
CA TYR A 799 -24.87 -18.89 19.33
C TYR A 799 -26.02 -19.45 18.51
N ARG A 800 -26.13 -18.97 17.28
CA ARG A 800 -26.97 -19.55 16.24
C ARG A 800 -26.05 -20.12 15.15
N VAL A 801 -26.24 -21.39 14.80
CA VAL A 801 -25.51 -22.06 13.72
C VAL A 801 -26.51 -22.62 12.73
N ALA A 802 -26.49 -22.13 11.49
CA ALA A 802 -27.29 -22.65 10.40
C ALA A 802 -26.45 -23.63 9.56
N VAL A 803 -27.05 -24.79 9.26
CA VAL A 803 -26.44 -25.86 8.48
C VAL A 803 -27.44 -26.29 7.41
N GLY A 804 -26.96 -26.48 6.17
CA GLY A 804 -27.81 -26.97 5.08
C GLY A 804 -28.41 -28.35 5.38
N THR A 805 -29.67 -28.53 4.98
CA THR A 805 -30.39 -29.82 5.13
C THR A 805 -29.79 -30.95 4.30
N ASP A 806 -28.99 -30.62 3.28
CA ASP A 806 -28.17 -31.55 2.50
C ASP A 806 -27.04 -32.18 3.33
N LEU A 807 -26.49 -31.44 4.30
CA LEU A 807 -25.44 -31.92 5.20
C LEU A 807 -26.01 -32.66 6.42
N ILE A 808 -27.11 -32.16 6.99
CA ILE A 808 -27.75 -32.74 8.16
C ILE A 808 -29.28 -32.79 8.00
N PRO A 809 -29.84 -33.96 7.63
CA PRO A 809 -31.29 -34.12 7.58
C PRO A 809 -31.92 -33.90 8.97
N PRO A 810 -33.11 -33.25 9.06
CA PRO A 810 -33.75 -32.94 10.34
C PRO A 810 -33.89 -34.13 11.30
N LYS A 811 -34.25 -35.32 10.77
CA LYS A 811 -34.36 -36.55 11.57
C LYS A 811 -33.02 -37.00 12.19
N LEU A 812 -31.92 -36.79 11.48
CA LEU A 812 -30.59 -37.13 11.99
C LEU A 812 -30.14 -36.10 13.03
N ALA A 813 -30.41 -34.81 12.80
CA ALA A 813 -30.18 -33.77 13.79
C ALA A 813 -30.93 -34.09 15.10
N GLU A 814 -32.23 -34.38 15.02
CA GLU A 814 -33.06 -34.72 16.19
C GLU A 814 -32.45 -35.87 16.99
N ARG A 815 -32.07 -36.96 16.33
CA ARG A 815 -31.47 -38.13 16.97
C ARG A 815 -30.15 -37.77 17.66
N ARG A 816 -29.23 -37.10 16.95
CA ARG A 816 -27.90 -36.74 17.48
C ARG A 816 -27.99 -35.81 18.69
N ILE A 817 -28.89 -34.83 18.63
CA ILE A 817 -29.11 -33.91 19.75
C ILE A 817 -29.71 -34.63 20.95
N ARG A 818 -30.68 -35.53 20.72
CA ARG A 818 -31.25 -36.37 21.78
C ARG A 818 -30.18 -37.25 22.45
N ASP A 819 -29.36 -37.92 21.64
CA ASP A 819 -28.25 -38.77 22.12
C ASP A 819 -27.24 -37.93 22.94
N PHE A 820 -26.89 -36.74 22.45
CA PHE A 820 -26.03 -35.82 23.19
C PHE A 820 -26.67 -35.40 24.51
N LEU A 821 -27.92 -34.94 24.52
CA LEU A 821 -28.61 -34.50 25.73
C LEU A 821 -28.73 -35.62 26.79
N ALA A 822 -28.97 -36.86 26.37
CA ALA A 822 -29.08 -38.01 27.26
C ALA A 822 -27.73 -38.51 27.85
N ALA A 823 -26.60 -38.19 27.22
CA ALA A 823 -25.28 -38.61 27.69
C ALA A 823 -24.82 -37.83 28.95
N GLU A 824 -24.14 -38.50 29.88
CA GLU A 824 -23.53 -37.83 31.05
C GLU A 824 -22.19 -37.16 30.72
N SER A 825 -21.46 -37.69 29.74
CA SER A 825 -20.16 -37.20 29.28
C SER A 825 -20.06 -37.34 27.76
N TRP A 826 -19.42 -36.37 27.11
CA TRP A 826 -19.16 -36.38 25.67
C TRP A 826 -17.72 -35.92 25.37
N PRO A 827 -16.73 -36.82 25.53
CA PRO A 827 -15.32 -36.48 25.36
C PRO A 827 -14.98 -36.26 23.88
N ILE A 828 -14.23 -35.19 23.61
CA ILE A 828 -13.70 -34.84 22.30
C ILE A 828 -12.20 -34.57 22.38
N GLU A 829 -11.53 -34.81 21.25
CA GLU A 829 -10.12 -34.47 21.07
C GLU A 829 -9.99 -33.28 20.12
N ILE A 830 -9.49 -32.16 20.65
CA ILE A 830 -9.26 -30.95 19.88
C ILE A 830 -7.78 -30.87 19.56
N ARG A 831 -7.45 -30.95 18.27
CA ARG A 831 -6.08 -30.81 17.78
C ARG A 831 -5.72 -29.32 17.72
N LYS A 832 -4.64 -28.94 18.38
CA LYS A 832 -4.04 -27.60 18.32
C LYS A 832 -2.61 -27.70 17.80
N LYS A 833 -2.00 -26.55 17.47
CA LYS A 833 -0.61 -26.46 17.03
C LYS A 833 0.39 -27.00 18.08
N ASP A 834 0.04 -26.97 19.36
CA ASP A 834 0.85 -27.42 20.51
C ASP A 834 0.51 -28.84 21.01
N GLY A 835 -0.37 -29.56 20.31
CA GLY A 835 -0.78 -30.94 20.66
C GLY A 835 -2.30 -31.13 20.70
N THR A 836 -2.74 -32.32 21.10
CA THR A 836 -4.16 -32.68 21.23
C THR A 836 -4.62 -32.45 22.66
N ARG A 837 -5.75 -31.75 22.85
CA ARG A 837 -6.37 -31.57 24.17
C ARG A 837 -7.69 -32.33 24.22
N ARG A 838 -7.87 -33.13 25.28
CA ARG A 838 -9.17 -33.74 25.59
C ARG A 838 -10.05 -32.76 26.34
N ARG A 839 -11.32 -32.66 25.93
CA ARG A 839 -12.35 -31.89 26.62
C ARG A 839 -13.66 -32.65 26.63
N ASP A 840 -14.47 -32.44 27.65
CA ASP A 840 -15.84 -32.96 27.70
C ASP A 840 -16.82 -31.86 27.29
N LEU A 841 -17.52 -32.06 26.17
CA LEU A 841 -18.49 -31.07 25.67
C LEU A 841 -19.64 -30.82 26.64
N LYS A 842 -19.93 -31.74 27.57
CA LYS A 842 -20.96 -31.54 28.61
C LYS A 842 -20.59 -30.43 29.60
N ARG A 843 -19.32 -30.03 29.69
CA ARG A 843 -18.87 -28.87 30.48
C ARG A 843 -18.91 -27.57 29.68
N SER A 844 -18.85 -27.67 28.36
CA SER A 844 -18.79 -26.54 27.44
C SER A 844 -20.18 -26.10 26.94
N VAL A 845 -21.11 -27.03 26.72
CA VAL A 845 -22.46 -26.77 26.20
C VAL A 845 -23.45 -26.78 27.35
N GLN A 846 -24.08 -25.63 27.62
CA GLN A 846 -25.07 -25.48 28.70
C GLN A 846 -26.50 -25.77 28.23
N ALA A 847 -26.81 -25.44 26.98
CA ALA A 847 -28.10 -25.70 26.36
C ALA A 847 -27.93 -25.86 24.84
N ILE A 848 -28.75 -26.71 24.23
CA ILE A 848 -28.81 -26.86 22.79
C ILE A 848 -30.24 -27.13 22.34
N GLU A 849 -30.71 -26.32 21.41
CA GLU A 849 -32.02 -26.42 20.77
C GLU A 849 -31.83 -26.39 19.25
N TRP A 850 -32.80 -26.89 18.51
CA TRP A 850 -32.76 -26.87 17.06
C TRP A 850 -34.14 -26.71 16.45
N SER A 851 -34.17 -26.16 15.24
CA SER A 851 -35.37 -26.05 14.41
C SER A 851 -35.01 -26.30 12.94
N ALA A 852 -35.97 -26.72 12.14
CA ALA A 852 -35.80 -26.85 10.69
C ALA A 852 -36.63 -25.77 9.99
N THR A 853 -36.00 -25.03 9.08
CA THR A 853 -36.62 -23.97 8.30
C THR A 853 -36.26 -24.15 6.83
N GLY A 854 -37.20 -24.67 6.03
CA GLY A 854 -37.01 -24.83 4.58
C GLY A 854 -35.78 -25.66 4.23
N SER A 855 -34.73 -24.99 3.74
CA SER A 855 -33.46 -25.60 3.29
C SER A 855 -32.40 -25.74 4.38
N GLU A 856 -32.62 -25.23 5.60
CA GLU A 856 -31.62 -25.21 6.68
C GLU A 856 -32.13 -25.82 7.99
N VAL A 857 -31.20 -26.38 8.76
CA VAL A 857 -31.37 -26.72 10.17
C VAL A 857 -30.62 -25.70 11.01
N VAL A 858 -31.32 -25.02 11.90
CA VAL A 858 -30.79 -23.94 12.73
C VAL A 858 -30.67 -24.42 14.16
N PHE A 859 -29.46 -24.37 14.70
CA PHE A 859 -29.13 -24.74 16.06
C PHE A 859 -28.91 -23.51 16.92
N SER A 860 -29.56 -23.46 18.08
CA SER A 860 -29.33 -22.47 19.14
C SER A 860 -28.52 -23.14 20.24
N VAL A 861 -27.28 -22.69 20.48
CA VAL A 861 -26.35 -23.33 21.41
C VAL A 861 -25.84 -22.32 22.42
N ARG A 862 -26.04 -22.60 23.72
CA ARG A 862 -25.43 -21.83 24.80
C ARG A 862 -24.10 -22.46 25.19
N MET A 863 -23.01 -21.72 25.01
CA MET A 863 -21.65 -22.16 25.37
C MET A 863 -21.17 -21.47 26.64
N SER A 864 -20.56 -22.24 27.53
CA SER A 864 -19.86 -21.74 28.73
C SER A 864 -18.53 -21.07 28.37
N PHE A 865 -18.23 -19.99 29.08
CA PHE A 865 -16.89 -19.37 29.16
C PHE A 865 -16.22 -19.63 30.52
N ALA A 866 -16.92 -20.27 31.47
CA ALA A 866 -16.36 -20.58 32.79
C ALA A 866 -15.22 -21.61 32.71
N ASP A 867 -14.31 -21.53 33.69
CA ASP A 867 -13.22 -22.48 33.93
C ASP A 867 -12.35 -22.82 32.71
N ASN A 868 -12.27 -21.88 31.76
CA ASN A 868 -11.56 -22.05 30.49
C ASN A 868 -12.07 -23.27 29.69
N GLU A 869 -13.34 -23.65 29.86
CA GLU A 869 -14.01 -24.78 29.18
C GLU A 869 -14.59 -24.41 27.80
N HIS A 870 -14.30 -23.21 27.30
CA HIS A 870 -14.82 -22.76 26.01
C HIS A 870 -14.32 -23.60 24.83
N VAL A 871 -15.27 -23.99 23.98
CA VAL A 871 -15.06 -24.66 22.69
C VAL A 871 -15.80 -23.85 21.63
N ASN A 872 -15.22 -23.76 20.43
CA ASN A 872 -15.91 -23.13 19.29
C ASN A 872 -17.25 -23.86 19.03
N PRO A 873 -18.39 -23.16 18.93
CA PRO A 873 -19.70 -23.80 18.82
C PRO A 873 -19.87 -24.61 17.54
N VAL A 874 -19.23 -24.22 16.42
CA VAL A 874 -19.26 -24.98 15.16
C VAL A 874 -18.48 -26.30 15.32
N VAL A 875 -17.35 -26.28 16.03
CA VAL A 875 -16.57 -27.49 16.35
C VAL A 875 -17.35 -28.39 17.31
N ALA A 876 -17.93 -27.82 18.37
CA ALA A 876 -18.75 -28.56 19.33
C ALA A 876 -19.94 -29.23 18.64
N LEU A 877 -20.67 -28.48 17.82
CA LEU A 877 -21.81 -28.99 17.05
C LEU A 877 -21.36 -30.05 16.03
N GLY A 878 -20.22 -29.85 15.36
CA GLY A 878 -19.65 -30.84 14.44
C GLY A 878 -19.41 -32.19 15.12
N HIS A 879 -18.85 -32.19 16.33
CA HIS A 879 -18.67 -33.42 17.12
C HIS A 879 -19.99 -34.03 17.59
N VAL A 880 -20.99 -33.23 17.95
CA VAL A 880 -22.33 -33.72 18.34
C VAL A 880 -23.05 -34.37 17.15
N LEU A 881 -22.99 -33.75 15.98
CA LEU A 881 -23.64 -34.23 14.76
C LEU A 881 -22.85 -35.35 14.06
N GLY A 882 -21.54 -35.43 14.31
CA GLY A 882 -20.61 -36.33 13.63
C GLY A 882 -20.23 -35.83 12.22
N LEU A 883 -20.10 -34.51 12.05
CA LEU A 883 -19.83 -33.82 10.78
C LEU A 883 -18.70 -32.80 10.94
N ASP A 884 -17.95 -32.54 9.86
CA ASP A 884 -17.09 -31.36 9.77
C ASP A 884 -17.89 -30.18 9.23
N LEU A 885 -18.09 -29.17 10.07
CA LEU A 885 -18.90 -27.99 9.78
C LEU A 885 -18.07 -26.74 9.43
N SER A 886 -16.74 -26.86 9.38
CA SER A 886 -15.82 -25.73 9.36
C SER A 886 -15.90 -24.82 8.12
N ALA A 887 -16.38 -25.33 6.98
CA ALA A 887 -16.39 -24.60 5.70
C ALA A 887 -17.79 -24.30 5.13
N ARG A 888 -18.88 -24.77 5.77
CA ARG A 888 -20.25 -24.75 5.18
C ARG A 888 -21.34 -24.34 6.16
N THR A 889 -21.00 -23.49 7.14
CA THR A 889 -21.96 -23.06 8.16
C THR A 889 -21.98 -21.55 8.33
N HIS A 890 -23.17 -21.01 8.59
CA HIS A 890 -23.34 -19.62 9.00
C HIS A 890 -23.53 -19.58 10.50
N ALA A 891 -22.57 -19.00 11.21
CA ALA A 891 -22.60 -18.89 12.65
C ALA A 891 -22.69 -17.43 13.11
N ALA A 892 -23.50 -17.18 14.12
CA ALA A 892 -23.66 -15.88 14.75
C ALA A 892 -23.62 -16.03 16.28
N ARG A 893 -22.91 -15.16 16.97
CA ARG A 893 -23.08 -14.97 18.42
C ARG A 893 -24.20 -13.97 18.64
N ILE A 894 -25.27 -14.42 19.27
CA ILE A 894 -26.49 -13.65 19.47
C ILE A 894 -26.34 -12.73 20.69
N THR A 895 -25.89 -13.28 21.82
CA THR A 895 -25.80 -12.54 23.08
C THR A 895 -24.67 -13.08 23.97
N LEU A 896 -24.04 -12.18 24.73
CA LEU A 896 -23.08 -12.48 25.80
C LEU A 896 -23.75 -12.37 27.17
N HIS A 897 -23.53 -13.36 28.03
CA HIS A 897 -24.07 -13.40 29.39
C HIS A 897 -22.99 -12.97 30.39
N LEU A 898 -23.32 -11.98 31.22
CA LEU A 898 -22.42 -11.41 32.21
C LEU A 898 -22.74 -11.94 33.60
N ARG A 899 -21.71 -12.13 34.44
CA ARG A 899 -21.88 -12.52 35.85
C ARG A 899 -22.68 -11.47 36.61
N SER A 900 -22.48 -10.20 36.27
CA SER A 900 -23.18 -9.05 36.83
C SER A 900 -24.67 -8.95 36.43
N LYS A 901 -25.12 -9.70 35.41
CA LYS A 901 -26.49 -9.67 34.89
C LYS A 901 -26.90 -11.07 34.38
N PRO A 902 -27.18 -12.04 35.28
CA PRO A 902 -27.49 -13.41 34.89
C PRO A 902 -28.83 -13.46 34.13
N ALA A 903 -28.82 -14.00 32.91
CA ALA A 903 -30.03 -14.28 32.16
C ALA A 903 -30.67 -15.61 32.61
N PRO A 904 -31.99 -15.78 32.47
CA PRO A 904 -32.62 -17.09 32.64
C PRO A 904 -32.02 -18.12 31.66
N LEU A 905 -31.98 -19.39 32.07
CA LEU A 905 -31.86 -20.49 31.11
C LEU A 905 -33.02 -20.38 30.12
N LEU A 906 -32.75 -20.60 28.82
CA LEU A 906 -33.80 -20.67 27.80
C LEU A 906 -34.92 -21.56 28.34
N THR A 907 -36.10 -20.97 28.57
CA THR A 907 -37.26 -21.72 29.04
C THR A 907 -37.77 -22.57 27.88
N ALA A 908 -37.90 -23.87 28.17
CA ALA A 908 -38.22 -24.98 27.27
C ALA A 908 -39.36 -24.74 26.27
#